data_AF-A0A936F590-F1
#
_entry.id   AF-A0A936F590-F1
#
_cell.length_a   1.000
_cell.length_b   1.000
_cell.length_c   1.000
_cell.angle_alpha   90.00
_cell.angle_beta   90.00
_cell.angle_gamma   90.00
#
_symmetry.space_group_name_H-M   'P 1'
#
loop_
_entity.id
_entity.type
_entity.pdbx_description
1 polymer ?
#
loop_
_entity_poly.entity_id
_entity_poly.type
_entity_poly.pdbx_seq_one_letter_code
_entity_poly.pdbx_strand_id
1 'polypeptide(L)'
;MAHEIRALNAVGRFDINSVTEDFLIPVLKLVFGCPDLQNMNKIQANFPAVDLGCAKTRVSFQVTTNGTTSKVEKTLKKFHEHSLNKAFDHLYVLALTEKQASYTAKSLERAIAALTIPFDPAADVIDWDDMLARIRHLETDKLEAIDHYLASGWAKRDSHVKFREQLDKFLAFSTEKIEVEKTSRKYIPAIFVETHSTKEQMRLFANPLFFYRKIQDKLRRFAYDHLNASLKIAGEPELVSELDASLLSAAPATFAELGAWLDQVDQAISVELAKVRPFSWYRETGEARYEPVNSESAGWMIARLQLEGAASGLTSRLNVARALIGLIRNKIFLVTSMAGQGKTNFVCDLVENQLRLFEIPCLFIPARQLNGFAPGTRLFNFIAHNRYAPDGTKLHDYLTLFDQVAHDVEKPFVILIDGINEVTDLTSFNEELKAFCSAVCQYDWIKLVITCRSEFFNERFATMLDEPFAAHTHRVNDLRSEMTDISKARLLSAYLAHFSIKGSLQGQAKAFLENDLLLLRIFCERYEGSDVGYVTDIYKGDLFVDYLRKKIDSFPQQHQAKALPTLFKIAASMLAADDFSRLSVRDFTAEEQEIVLRFVEGDVILRREVDSDGLAAVGDVAISFTYDELRDFIIAYQLVDRAAADQAQALTEVLARLPSHPVYEGVYRYAYLLARRAKGISVIAACEAAPNFTEHFSLNVHLLPPARCRRARTSRELRQF
;
A
#
# COMPACT_ATOMS: atom_id res chain seq x y z
N MET A 1 13.21 34.47 15.97
CA MET A 1 12.32 34.08 17.09
C MET A 1 11.31 35.16 17.44
N ALA A 2 11.69 36.36 17.91
CA ALA A 2 10.74 37.43 18.28
C ALA A 2 9.74 37.82 17.16
N HIS A 3 10.22 37.98 15.93
CA HIS A 3 9.36 38.33 14.77
C HIS A 3 8.34 37.22 14.41
N GLU A 4 8.72 35.96 14.63
CA GLU A 4 7.91 34.78 14.29
C GLU A 4 6.89 34.49 15.39
N ILE A 5 7.27 34.66 16.66
CA ILE A 5 6.36 34.62 17.82
C ILE A 5 5.30 35.73 17.71
N ARG A 6 5.66 36.93 17.24
CA ARG A 6 4.69 38.01 16.96
C ARG A 6 3.70 37.60 15.86
N ALA A 7 4.18 37.02 14.76
CA ALA A 7 3.33 36.57 13.66
C ALA A 7 2.37 35.44 14.08
N LEU A 8 2.84 34.46 14.85
CA LEU A 8 2.03 33.30 15.27
C LEU A 8 1.01 33.62 16.38
N ASN A 9 1.34 34.55 17.30
CA ASN A 9 0.36 35.05 18.26
C ASN A 9 -0.76 35.84 17.59
N ALA A 10 -0.48 36.55 16.49
CA ALA A 10 -1.50 37.24 15.71
C ALA A 10 -2.49 36.27 15.03
N VAL A 11 -2.12 34.99 14.86
CA VAL A 11 -2.94 33.91 14.27
C VAL A 11 -3.58 33.02 15.36
N GLY A 12 -3.42 33.36 16.65
CA GLY A 12 -4.16 32.70 17.74
C GLY A 12 -3.62 31.34 18.22
N ARG A 13 -2.39 30.96 17.87
CA ARG A 13 -1.73 29.75 18.40
C ARG A 13 -0.94 30.06 19.68
N PHE A 14 -1.48 29.67 20.84
CA PHE A 14 -0.90 29.97 22.17
C PHE A 14 0.12 28.93 22.68
N ASP A 15 0.19 27.73 22.08
CA ASP A 15 1.08 26.63 22.50
C ASP A 15 2.58 26.93 22.33
N ILE A 16 2.92 27.95 21.55
CA ILE A 16 4.30 28.35 21.32
C ILE A 16 4.98 28.94 22.57
N ASN A 17 4.21 29.50 23.50
CA ASN A 17 4.78 30.07 24.73
C ASN A 17 5.38 28.96 25.62
N SER A 18 4.67 27.84 25.76
CA SER A 18 5.16 26.67 26.52
C SER A 18 6.38 26.01 25.85
N VAL A 19 6.38 25.92 24.51
CA VAL A 19 7.56 25.42 23.76
C VAL A 19 8.75 26.38 23.90
N THR A 20 8.49 27.68 23.92
CA THR A 20 9.53 28.72 24.09
C THR A 20 10.12 28.68 25.49
N GLU A 21 9.30 28.47 26.52
CA GLU A 21 9.77 28.27 27.90
C GLU A 21 10.78 27.12 27.99
N ASP A 22 10.43 25.94 27.47
CA ASP A 22 11.31 24.76 27.53
C ASP A 22 12.58 24.94 26.68
N PHE A 23 12.48 25.63 25.53
CA PHE A 23 13.64 25.97 24.69
C PHE A 23 14.61 26.96 25.36
N LEU A 24 14.09 27.90 26.17
CA LEU A 24 14.91 28.92 26.83
C LEU A 24 15.66 28.40 28.05
N ILE A 25 15.23 27.28 28.65
CA ILE A 25 15.83 26.74 29.87
C ILE A 25 17.36 26.59 29.74
N PRO A 26 17.92 25.88 28.74
CA PRO A 26 19.38 25.67 28.66
C PRO A 26 20.15 26.99 28.51
N VAL A 27 19.57 27.97 27.82
CA VAL A 27 20.18 29.30 27.64
C VAL A 27 20.14 30.09 28.95
N LEU A 28 18.97 30.17 29.61
CA LEU A 28 18.80 30.90 30.86
C LEU A 28 19.62 30.30 32.02
N LYS A 29 19.78 28.97 32.05
CA LYS A 29 20.68 28.27 32.99
C LYS A 29 22.09 28.86 32.96
N LEU A 30 22.61 29.12 31.75
CA LEU A 30 23.97 29.63 31.54
C LEU A 30 24.05 31.15 31.74
N VAL A 31 23.08 31.90 31.21
CA VAL A 31 23.07 33.37 31.28
C VAL A 31 22.88 33.90 32.71
N PHE A 32 22.02 33.26 33.50
CA PHE A 32 21.69 33.69 34.87
C PHE A 32 22.32 32.80 35.95
N GLY A 33 23.18 31.83 35.58
CA GLY A 33 23.85 30.95 36.53
C GLY A 33 22.91 30.10 37.37
N CYS A 34 21.80 29.64 36.79
CA CYS A 34 20.71 28.93 37.47
C CYS A 34 20.68 27.45 37.05
N PRO A 35 21.56 26.57 37.57
CA PRO A 35 21.76 25.21 37.02
C PRO A 35 20.52 24.31 37.09
N ASP A 36 19.67 24.51 38.09
CA ASP A 36 18.47 23.71 38.34
C ASP A 36 17.18 24.40 37.84
N LEU A 37 17.30 25.28 36.85
CA LEU A 37 16.13 25.91 36.23
C LEU A 37 15.26 24.87 35.52
N GLN A 38 13.97 24.85 35.83
CA GLN A 38 13.00 23.94 35.24
C GLN A 38 11.66 24.63 35.00
N ASN A 39 10.83 24.06 34.13
CA ASN A 39 9.47 24.55 33.88
C ASN A 39 8.57 24.21 35.07
N MET A 40 7.93 25.22 35.67
CA MET A 40 7.08 25.07 36.85
C MET A 40 5.76 24.35 36.53
N ASN A 41 5.31 24.37 35.28
CA ASN A 41 4.13 23.61 34.85
C ASN A 41 4.33 22.09 35.00
N LYS A 42 5.58 21.60 35.08
CA LYS A 42 5.89 20.19 35.36
C LYS A 42 5.73 19.81 36.84
N ILE A 43 5.68 20.81 37.73
CA ILE A 43 5.50 20.62 39.18
C ILE A 43 4.02 20.78 39.53
N GLN A 44 3.38 21.83 39.03
CA GLN A 44 1.96 22.08 39.20
C GLN A 44 1.42 22.73 37.92
N ALA A 45 0.40 22.10 37.33
CA ALA A 45 -0.26 22.64 36.15
C ALA A 45 -0.81 24.05 36.43
N ASN A 46 -0.53 24.99 35.53
CA ASN A 46 -0.88 26.41 35.67
C ASN A 46 -0.24 27.07 36.91
N PHE A 47 1.06 26.85 37.11
CA PHE A 47 1.79 27.46 38.22
C PHE A 47 1.61 28.99 38.21
N PRO A 48 1.27 29.63 39.34
CA PRO A 48 0.92 31.03 39.35
C PRO A 48 2.15 31.93 39.11
N ALA A 49 2.03 32.88 38.19
CA ALA A 49 2.95 34.02 37.99
C ALA A 49 4.43 33.71 37.67
N VAL A 50 4.81 32.44 37.61
CA VAL A 50 6.18 31.99 37.35
C VAL A 50 6.08 30.79 36.40
N ASP A 51 6.77 30.90 35.27
CA ASP A 51 6.81 29.81 34.29
C ASP A 51 8.06 28.96 34.48
N LEU A 52 9.21 29.58 34.79
CA LEU A 52 10.49 28.91 35.03
C LEU A 52 11.03 29.24 36.43
N GLY A 53 11.56 28.26 37.14
CA GLY A 53 12.06 28.43 38.50
C GLY A 53 13.26 27.55 38.80
N CYS A 54 14.22 28.08 39.54
CA CYS A 54 15.40 27.37 40.00
C CYS A 54 15.40 27.28 41.53
N ALA A 55 15.28 26.07 42.07
CA ALA A 55 15.21 25.88 43.52
C ALA A 55 16.53 26.22 44.24
N LYS A 56 17.68 26.02 43.57
CA LYS A 56 19.01 26.21 44.16
C LYS A 56 19.41 27.69 44.29
N THR A 57 19.19 28.47 43.24
CA THR A 57 19.48 29.91 43.25
C THR A 57 18.27 30.75 43.68
N ARG A 58 17.11 30.11 43.84
CA ARG A 58 15.84 30.75 44.20
C ARG A 58 15.46 31.89 43.24
N VAL A 59 15.85 31.76 41.96
CA VAL A 59 15.51 32.68 40.87
C VAL A 59 14.31 32.14 40.11
N SER A 60 13.40 33.03 39.74
CA SER A 60 12.19 32.75 38.96
C SER A 60 12.06 33.65 37.74
N PHE A 61 11.41 33.16 36.69
CA PHE A 61 11.12 33.89 35.46
C PHE A 61 9.64 33.75 35.10
N GLN A 62 9.00 34.87 34.82
CA GLN A 62 7.79 34.92 34.01
C GLN A 62 8.19 35.22 32.57
N VAL A 63 7.95 34.28 31.66
CA VAL A 63 8.12 34.46 30.22
C VAL A 63 6.81 34.99 29.65
N THR A 64 6.88 36.09 28.89
CA THR A 64 5.67 36.69 28.31
C THR A 64 5.93 37.37 26.99
N THR A 65 4.93 37.38 26.10
CA THR A 65 4.96 38.14 24.85
C THR A 65 4.48 39.57 25.02
N ASN A 66 3.96 39.93 26.20
CA ASN A 66 3.39 41.24 26.52
C ASN A 66 4.21 41.92 27.64
N GLY A 67 5.15 42.78 27.26
CA GLY A 67 5.99 43.54 28.19
C GLY A 67 5.31 44.77 28.83
N THR A 68 3.99 44.94 28.74
CA THR A 68 3.33 46.15 29.26
C THR A 68 3.30 46.21 30.79
N THR A 69 3.28 47.44 31.33
CA THR A 69 3.16 47.75 32.76
C THR A 69 1.99 47.01 33.40
N SER A 70 0.84 46.93 32.72
CA SER A 70 -0.32 46.19 33.25
C SER A 70 -0.04 44.69 33.40
N LYS A 71 0.77 44.08 32.53
CA LYS A 71 1.12 42.67 32.61
C LYS A 71 2.12 42.43 33.75
N VAL A 72 3.16 43.26 33.84
CA VAL A 72 4.12 43.23 34.96
C VAL A 72 3.39 43.40 36.29
N GLU A 73 2.54 44.41 36.44
CA GLU A 73 1.75 44.64 37.66
C GLU A 73 0.91 43.43 38.06
N LYS A 74 0.24 42.78 37.09
CA LYS A 74 -0.54 41.56 37.34
C LYS A 74 0.32 40.39 37.79
N THR A 75 1.50 40.22 37.20
CA THR A 75 2.46 39.18 37.61
C THR A 75 2.94 39.42 39.05
N LEU A 76 3.31 40.66 39.40
CA LEU A 76 3.76 41.00 40.76
C LEU A 76 2.66 40.77 41.82
N LYS A 77 1.42 41.18 41.53
CA LYS A 77 0.29 40.94 42.45
C LYS A 77 0.05 39.46 42.68
N LYS A 78 0.01 38.65 41.61
CA LYS A 78 -0.15 37.19 41.74
C LYS A 78 1.02 36.56 42.49
N PHE A 79 2.25 37.03 42.26
CA PHE A 79 3.42 36.53 42.97
C PHE A 79 3.29 36.77 44.49
N HIS A 80 2.81 37.94 44.89
CA HIS A 80 2.53 38.27 46.29
C HIS A 80 1.35 37.46 46.87
N GLU A 81 0.20 37.43 46.17
CA GLU A 81 -1.01 36.71 46.58
C GLU A 81 -0.75 35.24 46.87
N HIS A 82 0.12 34.60 46.07
CA HIS A 82 0.48 33.19 46.24
C HIS A 82 1.69 32.96 47.16
N SER A 83 2.22 34.00 47.81
CA SER A 83 3.37 33.90 48.74
C SER A 83 4.60 33.22 48.13
N LEU A 84 4.86 33.45 46.83
CA LEU A 84 5.94 32.78 46.08
C LEU A 84 7.33 33.22 46.55
N ASN A 85 7.41 34.30 47.31
CA ASN A 85 8.61 34.76 48.01
C ASN A 85 9.19 33.71 49.00
N LYS A 86 8.40 32.70 49.41
CA LYS A 86 8.92 31.57 50.20
C LYS A 86 9.84 30.66 49.38
N ALA A 87 9.58 30.54 48.09
CA ALA A 87 10.32 29.68 47.16
C ALA A 87 11.40 30.44 46.38
N PHE A 88 11.15 31.70 46.03
CA PHE A 88 12.02 32.51 45.18
C PHE A 88 12.35 33.85 45.81
N ASP A 89 13.61 34.25 45.72
CA ASP A 89 14.14 35.52 46.23
C ASP A 89 14.27 36.58 45.12
N HIS A 90 14.26 36.14 43.86
CA HIS A 90 14.34 37.00 42.69
C HIS A 90 13.33 36.59 41.62
N LEU A 91 12.69 37.59 41.00
CA LEU A 91 11.73 37.42 39.91
C LEU A 91 12.16 38.27 38.72
N TYR A 92 12.40 37.63 37.58
CA TYR A 92 12.56 38.29 36.29
C TYR A 92 11.28 38.20 35.48
N VAL A 93 10.93 39.27 34.76
CA VAL A 93 9.89 39.25 33.73
C VAL A 93 10.56 39.34 32.37
N LEU A 94 10.62 38.21 31.67
CA LEU A 94 11.21 38.10 30.33
C LEU A 94 10.17 38.40 29.25
N ALA A 95 10.28 39.58 28.65
CA ALA A 95 9.50 39.97 27.50
C ALA A 95 10.12 39.42 26.20
N LEU A 96 9.46 38.46 25.56
CA LEU A 96 9.89 37.85 24.29
C LEU A 96 9.79 38.80 23.09
N THR A 97 9.15 39.96 23.26
CA THR A 97 9.01 41.00 22.24
C THR A 97 9.89 42.19 22.58
N GLU A 98 9.33 43.30 23.03
CA GLU A 98 10.04 44.49 23.50
C GLU A 98 9.50 44.85 24.89
N LYS A 99 10.40 45.25 25.79
CA LYS A 99 9.98 45.87 27.05
C LYS A 99 9.59 47.32 26.82
N GLN A 100 8.89 47.93 27.77
CA GLN A 100 8.57 49.35 27.69
C GLN A 100 9.81 50.20 28.03
N ALA A 101 9.92 51.37 27.40
CA ALA A 101 11.02 52.31 27.66
C ALA A 101 11.06 52.79 29.13
N SER A 102 9.92 52.81 29.82
CA SER A 102 9.84 53.18 31.23
C SER A 102 8.63 52.53 31.92
N TYR A 103 8.79 52.17 33.19
CA TYR A 103 7.76 51.55 34.03
C TYR A 103 7.40 52.45 35.23
N THR A 104 6.79 53.61 34.97
CA THR A 104 6.56 54.69 35.99
C THR A 104 5.14 54.77 36.53
N ALA A 105 4.29 53.76 36.29
CA ALA A 105 2.91 53.81 36.75
C ALA A 105 2.83 53.67 38.28
N LYS A 106 2.10 54.58 38.93
CA LYS A 106 1.86 54.56 40.40
C LYS A 106 1.23 53.25 40.89
N SER A 107 0.47 52.55 40.04
CA SER A 107 -0.11 51.25 40.38
C SER A 107 0.94 50.14 40.46
N LEU A 108 1.95 50.20 39.59
CA LEU A 108 3.10 49.29 39.60
C LEU A 108 4.00 49.57 40.81
N GLU A 109 4.28 50.84 41.12
CA GLU A 109 5.04 51.23 42.33
C GLU A 109 4.41 50.66 43.61
N ARG A 110 3.07 50.69 43.72
CA ARG A 110 2.35 50.08 44.84
C ARG A 110 2.47 48.56 44.85
N ALA A 111 2.43 47.92 43.68
CA ALA A 111 2.62 46.47 43.58
C ALA A 111 4.05 46.05 43.97
N ILE A 112 5.05 46.84 43.62
CA ILE A 112 6.44 46.65 44.02
C ILE A 112 6.59 46.83 45.53
N ALA A 113 6.03 47.89 46.10
CA ALA A 113 6.07 48.14 47.55
C ALA A 113 5.36 47.05 48.38
N ALA A 114 4.45 46.29 47.78
CA ALA A 114 3.79 45.15 48.42
C ALA A 114 4.63 43.87 48.36
N LEU A 115 5.65 43.77 47.50
CA LEU A 115 6.53 42.61 47.43
C LEU A 115 7.48 42.58 48.62
N THR A 116 7.76 41.36 49.08
CA THR A 116 8.74 41.09 50.14
C THR A 116 10.15 40.83 49.58
N ILE A 117 10.30 40.78 48.25
CA ILE A 117 11.55 40.62 47.54
C ILE A 117 11.89 41.91 46.78
N PRO A 118 13.19 42.22 46.55
CA PRO A 118 13.56 43.35 45.71
C PRO A 118 13.10 43.12 44.27
N PHE A 119 12.47 44.13 43.68
CA PHE A 119 12.12 44.14 42.26
C PHE A 119 12.32 45.55 41.70
N ASP A 120 13.31 45.70 40.83
CA ASP A 120 13.57 46.91 40.06
C ASP A 120 13.12 46.70 38.61
N PRO A 121 12.04 47.37 38.16
CA PRO A 121 11.56 47.24 36.79
C PRO A 121 12.61 47.54 35.70
N ALA A 122 13.63 48.35 36.00
CA ALA A 122 14.70 48.65 35.04
C ALA A 122 15.67 47.48 34.86
N ALA A 123 15.90 46.68 35.90
CA ALA A 123 16.86 45.58 35.92
C ALA A 123 16.21 44.20 35.76
N ASP A 124 14.98 44.04 36.26
CA ASP A 124 14.28 42.77 36.41
C ASP A 124 13.21 42.54 35.32
N VAL A 125 12.82 43.59 34.58
CA VAL A 125 12.09 43.43 33.32
C VAL A 125 13.10 43.42 32.18
N ILE A 126 13.28 42.25 31.58
CA ILE A 126 14.32 41.98 30.59
C ILE A 126 13.69 41.63 29.24
N ASP A 127 14.34 42.04 28.16
CA ASP A 127 14.03 41.60 26.81
C ASP A 127 15.25 40.96 26.13
N TRP A 128 15.18 40.78 24.81
CA TRP A 128 16.25 40.18 24.03
C TRP A 128 17.53 41.02 24.01
N ASP A 129 17.44 42.35 24.04
CA ASP A 129 18.61 43.22 24.03
C ASP A 129 19.38 43.10 25.35
N ASP A 130 18.66 43.02 26.47
CA ASP A 130 19.26 42.76 27.79
C ASP A 130 19.88 41.36 27.85
N MET A 131 19.21 40.34 27.29
CA MET A 131 19.76 38.99 27.22
C MET A 131 21.04 38.94 26.39
N LEU A 132 21.09 39.59 25.24
CA LEU A 132 22.28 39.67 24.38
C LEU A 132 23.42 40.42 25.06
N ALA A 133 23.12 41.49 25.80
CA ALA A 133 24.11 42.20 26.59
C ALA A 133 24.73 41.28 27.65
N ARG A 134 23.91 40.49 28.36
CA ARG A 134 24.40 39.51 29.34
C ARG A 134 25.20 38.38 28.70
N ILE A 135 24.75 37.86 27.56
CA ILE A 135 25.46 36.82 26.79
C ILE A 135 26.86 37.31 26.39
N ARG A 136 27.00 38.55 25.92
CA ARG A 136 28.28 39.13 25.48
C ARG A 136 29.38 39.09 26.57
N HIS A 137 29.00 39.03 27.84
CA HIS A 137 29.92 39.02 28.97
C HIS A 137 30.15 37.63 29.56
N LEU A 138 29.62 36.56 28.94
CA LEU A 138 29.86 35.18 29.37
C LEU A 138 31.25 34.70 28.96
N GLU A 139 31.77 33.74 29.73
CA GLU A 139 33.03 33.03 29.42
C GLU A 139 32.91 32.21 28.13
N THR A 140 34.03 32.03 27.42
CA THR A 140 34.09 31.33 26.12
C THR A 140 33.42 29.96 26.16
N ASP A 141 33.67 29.15 27.21
CA ASP A 141 33.08 27.81 27.35
C ASP A 141 31.55 27.84 27.41
N LYS A 142 30.96 28.86 28.04
CA LYS A 142 29.50 29.03 28.11
C LYS A 142 28.95 29.55 26.78
N LEU A 143 29.69 30.41 26.09
CA LEU A 143 29.34 30.88 24.76
C LEU A 143 29.34 29.73 23.75
N GLU A 144 30.35 28.85 23.78
CA GLU A 144 30.41 27.65 22.94
C GLU A 144 29.26 26.67 23.24
N ALA A 145 28.90 26.48 24.52
CA ALA A 145 27.76 25.65 24.89
C ALA A 145 26.42 26.22 24.39
N ILE A 146 26.25 27.55 24.47
CA ILE A 146 25.07 28.25 23.91
C ILE A 146 25.06 28.11 22.38
N ASP A 147 26.19 28.36 21.71
CA ASP A 147 26.31 28.27 20.27
C ASP A 147 26.03 26.84 19.77
N HIS A 148 26.59 25.82 20.41
CA HIS A 148 26.32 24.42 20.07
C HIS A 148 24.84 24.04 20.27
N TYR A 149 24.24 24.46 21.39
CA TYR A 149 22.82 24.22 21.65
C TYR A 149 21.94 24.89 20.60
N LEU A 150 22.19 26.17 20.31
CA LEU A 150 21.45 26.92 19.30
C LEU A 150 21.67 26.28 17.91
N ALA A 151 22.91 26.05 17.49
CA ALA A 151 23.25 25.43 16.21
C ALA A 151 22.58 24.07 16.01
N SER A 152 22.51 23.23 17.05
CA SER A 152 21.79 21.95 16.99
C SER A 152 20.28 22.10 16.78
N GLY A 153 19.68 23.15 17.35
CA GLY A 153 18.27 23.50 17.17
C GLY A 153 17.99 24.12 15.79
N TRP A 154 18.91 24.94 15.28
CA TRP A 154 18.80 25.60 13.97
C TRP A 154 19.10 24.64 12.81
N ALA A 155 20.09 23.75 12.93
CA ALA A 155 20.43 22.78 11.87
C ALA A 155 19.27 21.84 11.53
N LYS A 156 18.49 21.41 12.53
CA LYS A 156 17.27 20.61 12.32
C LYS A 156 16.15 21.43 11.67
N ARG A 157 16.03 22.73 11.99
CA ARG A 157 15.01 23.60 11.40
C ARG A 157 15.35 23.97 9.96
N ASP A 158 16.61 24.30 9.69
CA ASP A 158 17.12 24.65 8.36
C ASP A 158 17.06 23.46 7.38
N SER A 159 17.32 22.23 7.85
CA SER A 159 17.15 21.04 7.01
C SER A 159 15.69 20.79 6.64
N HIS A 160 14.76 21.00 7.58
CA HIS A 160 13.32 20.86 7.33
C HIS A 160 12.80 21.96 6.37
N VAL A 161 13.27 23.20 6.51
CA VAL A 161 12.89 24.31 5.60
C VAL A 161 13.47 24.08 4.20
N LYS A 162 14.75 23.70 4.09
CA LYS A 162 15.37 23.35 2.80
C LYS A 162 14.71 22.14 2.13
N PHE A 163 14.34 21.12 2.92
CA PHE A 163 13.60 19.99 2.38
C PHE A 163 12.22 20.40 1.88
N ARG A 164 11.50 21.27 2.59
CA ARG A 164 10.21 21.79 2.11
C ARG A 164 10.35 22.50 0.76
N GLU A 165 11.39 23.32 0.57
CA GLU A 165 11.69 23.96 -0.72
C GLU A 165 12.08 22.95 -1.82
N GLN A 166 12.57 21.77 -1.42
CA GLN A 166 12.97 20.70 -2.33
C GLN A 166 11.96 19.55 -2.40
N LEU A 167 10.84 19.61 -1.67
CA LEU A 167 9.89 18.52 -1.52
C LEU A 167 9.30 18.15 -2.89
N ASP A 168 8.93 19.14 -3.68
CA ASP A 168 8.43 18.90 -5.03
C ASP A 168 9.45 18.17 -5.91
N LYS A 169 10.74 18.46 -5.76
CA LYS A 169 11.82 17.78 -6.49
C LYS A 169 12.08 16.38 -5.92
N PHE A 170 11.99 16.21 -4.61
CA PHE A 170 12.07 14.92 -3.94
C PHE A 170 10.94 14.00 -4.42
N LEU A 171 9.70 14.50 -4.50
CA LEU A 171 8.54 13.76 -4.98
C LEU A 171 8.55 13.59 -6.51
N ALA A 172 9.14 14.52 -7.26
CA ALA A 172 9.33 14.39 -8.71
C ALA A 172 10.19 13.17 -9.08
N PHE A 173 11.07 12.70 -8.19
CA PHE A 173 11.80 11.43 -8.37
C PHE A 173 10.86 10.25 -8.64
N SER A 174 9.72 10.16 -7.94
CA SER A 174 8.70 9.13 -8.18
C SER A 174 8.18 9.18 -9.62
N THR A 175 8.10 10.37 -10.21
CA THR A 175 7.66 10.58 -11.59
C THR A 175 8.68 10.05 -12.59
N GLU A 176 9.97 10.32 -12.36
CA GLU A 176 11.04 9.79 -13.22
C GLU A 176 11.02 8.26 -13.26
N LYS A 177 10.73 7.62 -12.12
CA LYS A 177 10.63 6.15 -12.04
C LYS A 177 9.44 5.61 -12.81
N ILE A 178 8.29 6.29 -12.78
CA ILE A 178 7.12 5.90 -13.57
C ILE A 178 7.39 6.03 -15.08
N GLU A 179 8.13 7.06 -15.50
CA GLU A 179 8.54 7.20 -16.91
C GLU A 179 9.45 6.05 -17.39
N VAL A 180 10.31 5.53 -16.49
CA VAL A 180 11.08 4.31 -16.77
C VAL A 180 10.14 3.10 -16.96
N GLU A 181 9.09 2.96 -16.16
CA GLU A 181 8.10 1.87 -16.30
C GLU A 181 7.25 2.00 -17.59
N LYS A 182 6.99 3.23 -18.07
CA LYS A 182 6.38 3.47 -19.38
C LYS A 182 7.32 3.06 -20.52
N THR A 183 8.59 3.47 -20.42
CA THR A 183 9.61 3.17 -21.43
C THR A 183 9.85 1.67 -21.55
N SER A 184 9.83 0.95 -20.43
CA SER A 184 9.94 -0.53 -20.40
C SER A 184 8.67 -1.26 -20.88
N ARG A 185 7.58 -0.51 -21.17
CA ARG A 185 6.23 -1.03 -21.45
C ARG A 185 5.68 -1.92 -20.32
N LYS A 186 6.22 -1.87 -19.10
CA LYS A 186 5.61 -2.53 -17.93
C LYS A 186 4.33 -1.80 -17.52
N TYR A 187 4.35 -0.47 -17.63
CA TYR A 187 3.17 0.39 -17.50
C TYR A 187 2.71 0.90 -18.86
N ILE A 188 1.45 0.67 -19.22
CA ILE A 188 0.84 1.24 -20.43
C ILE A 188 -0.45 1.97 -20.00
N PRO A 189 -0.42 3.30 -19.88
CA PRO A 189 -1.57 4.07 -19.38
C PRO A 189 -2.85 3.86 -20.20
N ALA A 190 -2.72 3.80 -21.53
CA ALA A 190 -3.85 3.75 -22.47
C ALA A 190 -4.69 2.46 -22.39
N ILE A 191 -4.13 1.37 -21.87
CA ILE A 191 -4.83 0.08 -21.74
C ILE A 191 -5.41 -0.14 -20.35
N PHE A 192 -5.16 0.77 -19.39
CA PHE A 192 -5.63 0.57 -18.03
C PHE A 192 -7.16 0.71 -17.98
N VAL A 193 -7.82 -0.29 -17.40
CA VAL A 193 -9.26 -0.26 -17.14
C VAL A 193 -9.49 -0.37 -15.65
N GLU A 194 -10.23 0.61 -15.12
CA GLU A 194 -10.49 0.72 -13.69
C GLU A 194 -11.26 -0.51 -13.16
N THR A 195 -10.69 -1.18 -12.16
CA THR A 195 -11.44 -2.12 -11.31
C THR A 195 -12.16 -1.30 -10.23
N HIS A 196 -13.49 -1.32 -10.25
CA HIS A 196 -14.30 -0.31 -9.56
C HIS A 196 -14.06 -0.29 -8.04
N SER A 197 -14.00 -1.45 -7.41
CA SER A 197 -13.93 -1.61 -5.95
C SER A 197 -12.54 -1.38 -5.38
N THR A 198 -11.50 -2.02 -5.90
CA THR A 198 -10.12 -1.86 -5.38
C THR A 198 -9.63 -0.43 -5.52
N LYS A 199 -9.91 0.23 -6.65
CA LYS A 199 -9.55 1.64 -6.84
C LYS A 199 -10.37 2.55 -5.93
N GLU A 200 -11.64 2.25 -5.68
CA GLU A 200 -12.47 2.97 -4.71
C GLU A 200 -11.94 2.84 -3.27
N GLN A 201 -11.55 1.64 -2.88
CA GLN A 201 -10.90 1.36 -1.60
C GLN A 201 -9.60 2.16 -1.49
N MET A 202 -8.75 2.11 -2.52
CA MET A 202 -7.48 2.81 -2.53
C MET A 202 -7.62 4.33 -2.49
N ARG A 203 -8.64 4.89 -3.17
CA ARG A 203 -8.99 6.31 -3.10
C ARG A 203 -9.35 6.73 -1.66
N LEU A 204 -10.15 5.92 -0.96
CA LEU A 204 -10.52 6.18 0.43
C LEU A 204 -9.31 6.08 1.37
N PHE A 205 -8.47 5.06 1.16
CA PHE A 205 -7.24 4.84 1.93
C PHE A 205 -6.22 5.97 1.77
N ALA A 206 -6.02 6.45 0.53
CA ALA A 206 -5.03 7.47 0.20
C ALA A 206 -5.53 8.91 0.43
N ASN A 207 -6.84 9.17 0.39
CA ASN A 207 -7.42 10.50 0.58
C ASN A 207 -8.68 10.47 1.45
N PRO A 208 -8.53 10.19 2.75
CA PRO A 208 -9.67 9.97 3.63
C PRO A 208 -10.48 11.24 3.90
N LEU A 209 -9.82 12.41 4.03
CA LEU A 209 -10.49 13.71 4.23
C LEU A 209 -11.38 14.13 3.05
N PHE A 210 -11.07 13.67 1.83
CA PHE A 210 -11.95 13.94 0.69
C PHE A 210 -13.08 12.91 0.58
N PHE A 211 -12.79 11.63 0.85
CA PHE A 211 -13.71 10.53 0.56
C PHE A 211 -14.55 10.02 1.75
N TYR A 212 -14.39 10.56 2.97
CA TYR A 212 -15.21 10.17 4.15
C TYR A 212 -16.73 10.27 3.89
N ARG A 213 -17.15 11.18 3.00
CA ARG A 213 -18.56 11.37 2.60
C ARG A 213 -19.21 10.11 2.05
N LYS A 214 -18.41 9.17 1.53
CA LYS A 214 -18.92 7.85 1.12
C LYS A 214 -19.55 7.08 2.29
N ILE A 215 -18.98 7.20 3.49
CA ILE A 215 -19.56 6.61 4.70
C ILE A 215 -20.90 7.29 5.00
N GLN A 216 -20.96 8.63 4.94
CA GLN A 216 -22.22 9.37 5.11
C GLN A 216 -23.28 8.91 4.10
N ASP A 217 -22.94 8.78 2.82
CA ASP A 217 -23.88 8.36 1.78
C ASP A 217 -24.40 6.94 1.97
N LYS A 218 -23.58 6.03 2.53
CA LYS A 218 -24.03 4.68 2.90
C LYS A 218 -24.99 4.73 4.08
N LEU A 219 -24.68 5.52 5.10
CA LEU A 219 -25.49 5.63 6.32
C LEU A 219 -26.79 6.43 6.11
N ARG A 220 -26.82 7.44 5.23
CA ARG A 220 -28.05 8.18 4.88
C ARG A 220 -29.15 7.29 4.27
N ARG A 221 -28.77 6.15 3.70
CA ARG A 221 -29.70 5.16 3.13
C ARG A 221 -30.12 4.10 4.14
N PHE A 222 -29.68 4.21 5.39
CA PHE A 222 -30.09 3.33 6.47
C PHE A 222 -31.38 3.86 7.09
N ALA A 223 -32.43 3.03 7.07
CA ALA A 223 -33.72 3.34 7.65
C ALA A 223 -34.43 2.05 8.08
N TYR A 224 -35.20 2.14 9.16
CA TYR A 224 -35.94 1.01 9.71
C TYR A 224 -37.29 0.76 9.08
N ASP A 225 -37.75 1.60 8.14
CA ASP A 225 -39.13 1.58 7.61
C ASP A 225 -39.62 0.17 7.22
N HIS A 226 -38.81 -0.57 6.44
CA HIS A 226 -39.15 -1.94 6.03
C HIS A 226 -39.12 -2.93 7.19
N LEU A 227 -38.17 -2.80 8.11
CA LEU A 227 -38.05 -3.69 9.26
C LEU A 227 -39.20 -3.44 10.26
N ASN A 228 -39.51 -2.18 10.56
CA ASN A 228 -40.60 -1.76 11.44
C ASN A 228 -41.97 -2.15 10.89
N ALA A 229 -42.18 -2.08 9.57
CA ALA A 229 -43.39 -2.59 8.94
C ALA A 229 -43.61 -4.09 9.24
N SER A 230 -42.54 -4.89 9.18
CA SER A 230 -42.60 -6.32 9.53
C SER A 230 -42.71 -6.56 11.05
N LEU A 231 -42.06 -5.75 11.89
CA LEU A 231 -42.19 -5.82 13.36
C LEU A 231 -43.63 -5.55 13.80
N LYS A 232 -44.28 -4.57 13.17
CA LYS A 232 -45.69 -4.27 13.41
C LYS A 232 -46.63 -5.41 13.06
N ILE A 233 -46.37 -6.14 11.97
CA ILE A 233 -47.12 -7.36 11.61
C ILE A 233 -46.87 -8.47 12.64
N ALA A 234 -45.64 -8.56 13.17
CA ALA A 234 -45.27 -9.51 14.20
C ALA A 234 -45.82 -9.18 15.60
N GLY A 235 -46.32 -7.95 15.83
CA GLY A 235 -46.73 -7.48 17.16
C GLY A 235 -45.55 -7.14 18.08
N GLU A 236 -44.38 -6.88 17.50
CA GLU A 236 -43.13 -6.55 18.19
C GLU A 236 -42.91 -5.02 18.24
N PRO A 237 -42.13 -4.51 19.23
CA PRO A 237 -41.84 -3.09 19.32
C PRO A 237 -41.03 -2.59 18.12
N GLU A 238 -41.34 -1.38 17.64
CA GLU A 238 -40.61 -0.73 16.56
C GLU A 238 -39.22 -0.26 17.02
N LEU A 239 -38.25 -0.34 16.12
CA LEU A 239 -36.89 0.14 16.35
C LEU A 239 -36.75 1.61 15.97
N VAL A 240 -35.97 2.35 16.76
CA VAL A 240 -35.63 3.75 16.51
C VAL A 240 -34.12 3.86 16.27
N SER A 241 -33.76 4.56 15.19
CA SER A 241 -32.37 4.83 14.82
C SER A 241 -31.78 5.91 15.72
N GLU A 242 -30.60 5.63 16.27
CA GLU A 242 -29.76 6.60 16.99
C GLU A 242 -28.72 7.26 16.08
N LEU A 243 -28.73 6.97 14.78
CA LEU A 243 -27.92 7.71 13.81
C LEU A 243 -28.39 9.17 13.72
N ASP A 244 -27.66 10.05 14.39
CA ASP A 244 -27.94 11.48 14.41
C ASP A 244 -27.74 12.12 13.02
N ALA A 245 -28.72 12.93 12.59
CA ALA A 245 -28.63 13.74 11.39
C ALA A 245 -27.47 14.75 11.45
N SER A 246 -27.10 15.22 12.63
CA SER A 246 -25.93 16.10 12.83
C SER A 246 -24.62 15.40 12.47
N LEU A 247 -24.48 14.12 12.85
CA LEU A 247 -23.30 13.30 12.54
C LEU A 247 -23.17 13.03 11.03
N LEU A 248 -24.31 12.84 10.34
CA LEU A 248 -24.37 12.62 8.89
C LEU A 248 -24.27 13.90 8.04
N SER A 249 -24.30 15.07 8.67
CA SER A 249 -24.10 16.38 8.04
C SER A 249 -22.78 17.05 8.41
N ALA A 250 -22.05 16.49 9.39
CA ALA A 250 -20.71 16.94 9.77
C ALA A 250 -19.74 16.96 8.58
N ALA A 251 -18.82 17.95 8.59
CA ALA A 251 -17.81 18.10 7.55
C ALA A 251 -16.42 18.28 8.19
N PRO A 252 -15.75 17.19 8.58
CA PRO A 252 -14.39 17.24 9.08
C PRO A 252 -13.45 17.91 8.07
N ALA A 253 -12.70 18.90 8.52
CA ALA A 253 -11.75 19.66 7.71
C ALA A 253 -10.29 19.31 8.02
N THR A 254 -10.02 18.74 9.19
CA THR A 254 -8.67 18.32 9.62
C THR A 254 -8.64 16.84 9.98
N PHE A 255 -7.45 16.25 9.99
CA PHE A 255 -7.26 14.87 10.42
C PHE A 255 -7.74 14.59 11.85
N ALA A 256 -7.58 15.54 12.77
CA ALA A 256 -8.04 15.41 14.14
C ALA A 256 -9.58 15.34 14.21
N GLU A 257 -10.26 16.23 13.49
CA GLU A 257 -11.72 16.21 13.38
C GLU A 257 -12.22 14.93 12.70
N LEU A 258 -11.51 14.46 11.67
CA LEU A 258 -11.85 13.22 10.99
C LEU A 258 -11.74 12.02 11.94
N GLY A 259 -10.66 11.94 12.72
CA GLY A 259 -10.48 10.87 13.71
C GLY A 259 -11.63 10.81 14.71
N ALA A 260 -11.93 11.95 15.35
CA ALA A 260 -13.03 12.05 16.31
C ALA A 260 -14.40 11.73 15.67
N TRP A 261 -14.62 12.17 14.44
CA TRP A 261 -15.84 11.85 13.69
C TRP A 261 -15.96 10.36 13.39
N LEU A 262 -14.87 9.70 12.95
CA LEU A 262 -14.87 8.26 12.70
C LEU A 262 -15.17 7.45 13.96
N ASP A 263 -14.64 7.85 15.12
CA ASP A 263 -14.95 7.21 16.41
C ASP A 263 -16.44 7.29 16.76
N GLN A 264 -17.03 8.48 16.62
CA GLN A 264 -18.46 8.67 16.87
C GLN A 264 -19.33 7.85 15.92
N VAL A 265 -18.97 7.80 14.63
CA VAL A 265 -19.70 7.02 13.63
C VAL A 265 -19.56 5.51 13.89
N ASP A 266 -18.37 5.02 14.22
CA ASP A 266 -18.15 3.60 14.52
C ASP A 266 -18.91 3.15 15.78
N GLN A 267 -18.97 4.02 16.80
CA GLN A 267 -19.80 3.80 17.99
C GLN A 267 -21.29 3.75 17.62
N ALA A 268 -21.79 4.70 16.83
CA ALA A 268 -23.18 4.70 16.38
C ALA A 268 -23.53 3.46 15.55
N ILE A 269 -22.64 3.05 14.63
CA ILE A 269 -22.81 1.80 13.87
C ILE A 269 -22.87 0.59 14.80
N SER A 270 -22.04 0.55 15.84
CA SER A 270 -22.02 -0.55 16.81
C SER A 270 -23.34 -0.67 17.58
N VAL A 271 -23.93 0.47 17.98
CA VAL A 271 -25.25 0.51 18.61
C VAL A 271 -26.34 -0.01 17.67
N GLU A 272 -26.35 0.45 16.41
CA GLU A 272 -27.33 0.00 15.42
C GLU A 272 -27.16 -1.49 15.05
N LEU A 273 -25.92 -1.98 14.95
CA LEU A 273 -25.64 -3.40 14.73
C LEU A 273 -26.20 -4.26 15.88
N ALA A 274 -26.05 -3.82 17.13
CA ALA A 274 -26.57 -4.54 18.29
C ALA A 274 -28.10 -4.67 18.27
N LYS A 275 -28.82 -3.69 17.70
CA LYS A 275 -30.29 -3.74 17.54
C LYS A 275 -30.73 -4.71 16.44
N VAL A 276 -30.02 -4.74 15.31
CA VAL A 276 -30.47 -5.43 14.09
C VAL A 276 -29.96 -6.86 13.98
N ARG A 277 -28.73 -7.13 14.44
CA ARG A 277 -28.11 -8.46 14.34
C ARG A 277 -28.93 -9.60 14.93
N PRO A 278 -29.61 -9.45 16.10
CA PRO A 278 -30.43 -10.51 16.68
C PRO A 278 -31.54 -11.01 15.73
N PHE A 279 -32.01 -10.16 14.82
CA PHE A 279 -33.01 -10.49 13.82
C PHE A 279 -32.41 -11.09 12.54
N SER A 280 -31.11 -10.95 12.28
CA SER A 280 -30.48 -11.31 11.00
C SER A 280 -30.10 -12.79 10.88
N TRP A 281 -29.88 -13.27 9.65
CA TRP A 281 -29.31 -14.60 9.38
C TRP A 281 -27.83 -14.70 9.77
N TYR A 282 -27.09 -13.60 9.62
CA TYR A 282 -25.66 -13.51 9.87
C TYR A 282 -25.39 -12.99 11.29
N ARG A 283 -25.38 -13.91 12.25
CA ARG A 283 -25.05 -13.64 13.66
C ARG A 283 -23.59 -13.96 13.95
N GLU A 284 -22.98 -13.23 14.89
CA GLU A 284 -21.67 -13.59 15.41
C GLU A 284 -21.76 -14.77 16.38
N THR A 285 -20.66 -15.50 16.52
CA THR A 285 -20.56 -16.66 17.40
C THR A 285 -20.83 -16.23 18.85
N GLY A 286 -21.94 -16.68 19.43
CA GLY A 286 -22.36 -16.33 20.80
C GLY A 286 -23.50 -15.31 20.89
N GLU A 287 -23.96 -14.72 19.78
CA GLU A 287 -25.13 -13.84 19.77
C GLU A 287 -26.45 -14.65 19.80
N ALA A 288 -27.30 -14.37 20.78
CA ALA A 288 -28.62 -14.97 20.89
C ALA A 288 -29.55 -14.50 19.75
N ARG A 289 -30.47 -15.38 19.32
CA ARG A 289 -31.53 -14.97 18.39
C ARG A 289 -32.47 -14.03 19.11
N TYR A 290 -33.08 -13.09 18.38
CA TYR A 290 -34.22 -12.36 18.92
C TYR A 290 -35.31 -13.33 19.36
N GLU A 291 -35.76 -13.19 20.61
CA GLU A 291 -36.88 -13.94 21.16
C GLU A 291 -38.14 -13.08 21.07
N PRO A 292 -39.13 -13.47 20.24
CA PRO A 292 -40.37 -12.73 20.13
C PRO A 292 -41.21 -12.85 21.40
N VAL A 293 -42.06 -11.86 21.65
CA VAL A 293 -43.01 -11.84 22.77
C VAL A 293 -43.96 -13.05 22.70
N ASN A 294 -44.34 -13.46 21.49
CA ASN A 294 -45.10 -14.68 21.25
C ASN A 294 -44.67 -15.39 19.97
N SER A 295 -43.88 -16.46 20.12
CA SER A 295 -43.31 -17.27 19.04
C SER A 295 -44.34 -18.09 18.25
N GLU A 296 -45.52 -18.33 18.80
CA GLU A 296 -46.62 -19.08 18.16
C GLU A 296 -47.65 -18.16 17.49
N SER A 297 -47.47 -16.84 17.55
CA SER A 297 -48.40 -15.90 16.93
C SER A 297 -48.37 -16.01 15.40
N ALA A 298 -49.55 -15.96 14.77
CA ALA A 298 -49.67 -15.96 13.31
C ALA A 298 -48.92 -14.78 12.67
N GLY A 299 -48.90 -13.63 13.33
CA GLY A 299 -48.13 -12.45 12.90
C GLY A 299 -46.64 -12.71 12.83
N TRP A 300 -46.05 -13.32 13.86
CA TRP A 300 -44.63 -13.72 13.86
C TRP A 300 -44.32 -14.74 12.77
N MET A 301 -45.15 -15.78 12.62
CA MET A 301 -44.96 -16.81 11.59
C MET A 301 -44.96 -16.24 10.17
N ILE A 302 -45.79 -15.22 9.91
CA ILE A 302 -45.87 -14.54 8.61
C ILE A 302 -44.67 -13.60 8.40
N ALA A 303 -44.30 -12.82 9.42
CA ALA A 303 -43.31 -11.76 9.29
C ALA A 303 -41.85 -12.23 9.44
N ARG A 304 -41.60 -13.36 10.12
CA ARG A 304 -40.24 -13.80 10.51
C ARG A 304 -39.24 -13.83 9.35
N LEU A 305 -39.57 -14.42 8.21
CA LEU A 305 -38.64 -14.48 7.07
C LEU A 305 -38.34 -13.09 6.48
N GLN A 306 -39.33 -12.21 6.48
CA GLN A 306 -39.17 -10.83 6.01
C GLN A 306 -38.32 -10.01 6.98
N LEU A 307 -38.53 -10.18 8.29
CA LEU A 307 -37.70 -9.60 9.35
C LEU A 307 -36.24 -10.03 9.18
N GLU A 308 -36.01 -11.33 9.01
CA GLU A 308 -34.66 -11.87 8.88
C GLU A 308 -33.94 -11.38 7.61
N GLY A 309 -34.66 -11.32 6.48
CA GLY A 309 -34.12 -10.77 5.23
C GLY A 309 -33.82 -9.27 5.33
N ALA A 310 -34.74 -8.48 5.87
CA ALA A 310 -34.58 -7.04 6.05
C ALA A 310 -33.43 -6.72 7.01
N ALA A 311 -33.38 -7.41 8.15
CA ALA A 311 -32.31 -7.27 9.14
C ALA A 311 -30.95 -7.67 8.55
N SER A 312 -30.86 -8.77 7.80
CA SER A 312 -29.61 -9.17 7.14
C SER A 312 -29.12 -8.12 6.14
N GLY A 313 -30.03 -7.51 5.36
CA GLY A 313 -29.70 -6.42 4.45
C GLY A 313 -29.19 -5.17 5.18
N LEU A 314 -29.81 -4.80 6.30
CA LEU A 314 -29.39 -3.68 7.14
C LEU A 314 -28.02 -3.95 7.82
N THR A 315 -27.83 -5.13 8.40
CA THR A 315 -26.55 -5.59 8.97
C THR A 315 -25.43 -5.52 7.93
N SER A 316 -25.68 -6.01 6.71
CA SER A 316 -24.70 -5.93 5.62
C SER A 316 -24.30 -4.48 5.30
N ARG A 317 -25.26 -3.55 5.22
CA ARG A 317 -24.98 -2.13 4.95
C ARG A 317 -24.14 -1.48 6.05
N LEU A 318 -24.47 -1.74 7.32
CA LEU A 318 -23.71 -1.23 8.47
C LEU A 318 -22.29 -1.79 8.48
N ASN A 319 -22.12 -3.09 8.21
CA ASN A 319 -20.81 -3.72 8.10
C ASN A 319 -19.99 -3.13 6.94
N VAL A 320 -20.62 -2.83 5.79
CA VAL A 320 -19.95 -2.15 4.68
C VAL A 320 -19.47 -0.75 5.11
N ALA A 321 -20.30 0.04 5.81
CA ALA A 321 -19.89 1.34 6.31
C ALA A 321 -18.73 1.24 7.33
N ARG A 322 -18.79 0.26 8.24
CA ARG A 322 -17.73 -0.03 9.21
C ARG A 322 -16.43 -0.49 8.55
N ALA A 323 -16.50 -1.28 7.48
CA ALA A 323 -15.34 -1.67 6.69
C ALA A 323 -14.65 -0.46 6.02
N LEU A 324 -15.41 0.53 5.56
CA LEU A 324 -14.85 1.79 5.04
C LEU A 324 -14.12 2.59 6.13
N ILE A 325 -14.63 2.62 7.36
CA ILE A 325 -13.94 3.24 8.52
C ILE A 325 -12.62 2.50 8.81
N GLY A 326 -12.67 1.17 8.86
CA GLY A 326 -11.47 0.33 9.04
C GLY A 326 -10.43 0.62 7.95
N LEU A 327 -10.86 0.78 6.70
CA LEU A 327 -9.98 1.10 5.58
C LEU A 327 -9.28 2.47 5.72
N ILE A 328 -9.98 3.49 6.21
CA ILE A 328 -9.36 4.80 6.51
C ILE A 328 -8.30 4.65 7.61
N ARG A 329 -8.56 3.83 8.63
CA ARG A 329 -7.66 3.63 9.77
C ARG A 329 -6.44 2.77 9.42
N ASN A 330 -6.58 1.85 8.48
CA ASN A 330 -5.49 0.97 8.03
C ASN A 330 -4.28 1.78 7.55
N LYS A 331 -3.08 1.27 7.84
CA LYS A 331 -1.80 1.90 7.50
C LYS A 331 -1.16 1.25 6.28
N ILE A 332 -1.44 -0.03 6.06
CA ILE A 332 -0.81 -0.82 5.01
C ILE A 332 -1.91 -1.33 4.06
N PHE A 333 -1.71 -1.13 2.76
CA PHE A 333 -2.54 -1.66 1.69
C PHE A 333 -1.73 -2.66 0.89
N LEU A 334 -2.00 -3.95 1.10
CA LEU A 334 -1.29 -5.05 0.47
C LEU A 334 -2.10 -5.59 -0.71
N VAL A 335 -1.50 -5.54 -1.90
CA VAL A 335 -2.08 -6.05 -3.14
C VAL A 335 -1.38 -7.33 -3.56
N THR A 336 -2.08 -8.45 -3.51
CA THR A 336 -1.56 -9.76 -3.94
C THR A 336 -2.35 -10.29 -5.14
N SER A 337 -1.68 -10.62 -6.24
CA SER A 337 -2.29 -11.29 -7.40
C SER A 337 -1.28 -12.11 -8.20
N MET A 338 -1.74 -13.00 -9.08
CA MET A 338 -0.87 -13.79 -9.98
C MET A 338 -0.01 -12.90 -10.89
N ALA A 339 1.00 -13.51 -11.54
CA ALA A 339 1.80 -12.84 -12.57
C ALA A 339 0.93 -12.29 -13.71
N GLY A 340 1.34 -11.17 -14.33
CA GLY A 340 0.64 -10.61 -15.49
C GLY A 340 -0.71 -9.93 -15.22
N GLN A 341 -1.19 -9.90 -13.98
CA GLN A 341 -2.51 -9.34 -13.63
C GLN A 341 -2.56 -7.80 -13.49
N GLY A 342 -1.52 -7.07 -13.90
CA GLY A 342 -1.54 -5.61 -13.96
C GLY A 342 -1.32 -4.85 -12.64
N LYS A 343 -0.64 -5.45 -11.63
CA LYS A 343 -0.30 -4.78 -10.36
C LYS A 343 0.48 -3.47 -10.57
N THR A 344 1.55 -3.52 -11.37
CA THR A 344 2.35 -2.35 -11.73
C THR A 344 1.51 -1.30 -12.46
N ASN A 345 0.63 -1.72 -13.39
CA ASN A 345 -0.30 -0.79 -14.05
C ASN A 345 -1.22 -0.08 -13.04
N PHE A 346 -1.76 -0.82 -12.06
CA PHE A 346 -2.63 -0.27 -11.02
C PHE A 346 -1.90 0.77 -10.15
N VAL A 347 -0.69 0.46 -9.68
CA VAL A 347 0.07 1.40 -8.82
C VAL A 347 0.55 2.61 -9.59
N CYS A 348 1.05 2.45 -10.82
CA CYS A 348 1.48 3.58 -11.64
C CYS A 348 0.29 4.50 -11.99
N ASP A 349 -0.86 3.93 -12.40
CA ASP A 349 -2.08 4.70 -12.65
C ASP A 349 -2.56 5.44 -11.42
N LEU A 350 -2.50 4.80 -10.24
CA LEU A 350 -2.84 5.44 -8.99
C LEU A 350 -1.96 6.68 -8.73
N VAL A 351 -0.64 6.56 -8.91
CA VAL A 351 0.26 7.71 -8.68
C VAL A 351 -0.03 8.83 -9.68
N GLU A 352 -0.15 8.52 -10.97
CA GLU A 352 -0.32 9.54 -12.02
C GLU A 352 -1.71 10.20 -12.00
N ASN A 353 -2.77 9.39 -11.94
CA ASN A 353 -4.13 9.83 -12.18
C ASN A 353 -4.94 10.01 -10.89
N GLN A 354 -4.37 9.75 -9.73
CA GLN A 354 -5.03 10.01 -8.45
C GLN A 354 -4.13 10.82 -7.52
N LEU A 355 -3.01 10.25 -7.08
CA LEU A 355 -2.17 10.89 -6.05
C LEU A 355 -1.67 12.25 -6.55
N ARG A 356 -1.16 12.32 -7.78
CA ARG A 356 -0.69 13.59 -8.35
C ARG A 356 -1.82 14.60 -8.56
N LEU A 357 -2.95 14.20 -9.12
CA LEU A 357 -4.08 15.11 -9.40
C LEU A 357 -4.71 15.67 -8.13
N PHE A 358 -4.71 14.90 -7.04
CA PHE A 358 -5.14 15.35 -5.73
C PHE A 358 -4.00 15.96 -4.91
N GLU A 359 -2.80 16.13 -5.49
CA GLU A 359 -1.60 16.67 -4.81
C GLU A 359 -1.32 15.96 -3.47
N ILE A 360 -1.44 14.63 -3.47
CA ILE A 360 -1.14 13.77 -2.34
C ILE A 360 0.36 13.45 -2.39
N PRO A 361 1.13 13.75 -1.33
CA PRO A 361 2.56 13.50 -1.32
C PRO A 361 2.83 11.99 -1.35
N CYS A 362 3.65 11.54 -2.31
CA CYS A 362 3.92 10.12 -2.48
C CYS A 362 5.33 9.77 -2.94
N LEU A 363 5.81 8.61 -2.45
CA LEU A 363 7.10 8.02 -2.82
C LEU A 363 6.88 6.68 -3.52
N PHE A 364 7.28 6.57 -4.79
CA PHE A 364 7.21 5.32 -5.55
C PHE A 364 8.56 4.61 -5.59
N ILE A 365 8.59 3.36 -5.11
CA ILE A 365 9.76 2.50 -4.97
C ILE A 365 9.56 1.24 -5.81
N PRO A 366 10.16 1.13 -7.00
CA PRO A 366 10.26 -0.14 -7.72
C PRO A 366 11.18 -1.08 -6.93
N ALA A 367 10.64 -2.17 -6.38
CA ALA A 367 11.39 -3.01 -5.44
C ALA A 367 12.65 -3.61 -6.06
N ARG A 368 12.68 -3.87 -7.38
CA ARG A 368 13.88 -4.32 -8.10
C ARG A 368 15.09 -3.39 -7.93
N GLN A 369 14.87 -2.10 -7.75
CA GLN A 369 15.96 -1.13 -7.55
C GLN A 369 16.59 -1.25 -6.16
N LEU A 370 15.92 -1.88 -5.21
CA LEU A 370 16.46 -2.17 -3.87
C LEU A 370 17.65 -3.14 -3.93
N ASN A 371 17.76 -3.95 -5.00
CA ASN A 371 18.88 -4.87 -5.21
C ASN A 371 20.22 -4.15 -5.43
N GLY A 372 20.21 -2.85 -5.74
CA GLY A 372 21.43 -2.04 -5.85
C GLY A 372 22.03 -1.65 -4.50
N PHE A 373 21.35 -1.95 -3.39
CA PHE A 373 21.74 -1.52 -2.05
C PHE A 373 22.11 -2.71 -1.15
N ALA A 374 22.90 -2.42 -0.11
CA ALA A 374 23.36 -3.43 0.83
C ALA A 374 22.19 -4.08 1.61
N PRO A 375 22.23 -5.40 1.85
CA PRO A 375 21.21 -6.09 2.64
C PRO A 375 20.99 -5.50 4.04
N GLY A 376 19.75 -5.55 4.51
CA GLY A 376 19.34 -5.06 5.83
C GLY A 376 19.10 -3.55 5.95
N THR A 377 19.50 -2.76 4.93
CA THR A 377 19.29 -1.30 4.91
C THR A 377 18.82 -0.78 3.53
N ARG A 378 18.28 -1.65 2.68
CA ARG A 378 17.93 -1.32 1.29
C ARG A 378 16.89 -0.20 1.18
N LEU A 379 15.82 -0.27 1.96
CA LEU A 379 14.73 0.73 1.98
C LEU A 379 15.23 2.08 2.48
N PHE A 380 16.01 2.09 3.57
CA PHE A 380 16.65 3.31 4.08
C PHE A 380 17.58 3.92 3.04
N ASN A 381 18.49 3.12 2.48
CA ASN A 381 19.47 3.60 1.51
C ASN A 381 18.79 4.09 0.23
N PHE A 382 17.70 3.47 -0.21
CA PHE A 382 16.94 3.94 -1.37
C PHE A 382 16.37 5.34 -1.14
N ILE A 383 15.78 5.59 0.03
CA ILE A 383 15.25 6.92 0.39
C ILE A 383 16.39 7.94 0.50
N ALA A 384 17.47 7.57 1.20
CA ALA A 384 18.64 8.43 1.41
C ALA A 384 19.43 8.72 0.12
N HIS A 385 19.35 7.85 -0.89
CA HIS A 385 20.02 8.05 -2.18
C HIS A 385 19.32 9.09 -3.07
N ASN A 386 18.11 9.55 -2.70
CA ASN A 386 17.48 10.64 -3.40
C ASN A 386 18.28 11.94 -3.19
N ARG A 387 18.68 12.59 -4.29
CA ARG A 387 19.50 13.81 -4.26
C ARG A 387 18.90 14.95 -3.44
N TYR A 388 17.58 14.97 -3.30
CA TYR A 388 16.82 15.98 -2.57
C TYR A 388 16.38 15.50 -1.18
N ALA A 389 16.83 14.32 -0.75
CA ALA A 389 16.64 13.86 0.62
C ALA A 389 17.48 14.72 1.57
N PRO A 390 16.97 15.08 2.76
CA PRO A 390 17.78 15.73 3.77
C PRO A 390 18.81 14.75 4.34
N ASP A 391 19.86 15.27 4.99
CA ASP A 391 20.87 14.48 5.68
C ASP A 391 20.25 13.70 6.87
N GLY A 392 19.65 12.55 6.58
CA GLY A 392 19.07 11.64 7.56
C GLY A 392 20.04 10.53 7.92
N THR A 393 20.16 10.23 9.22
CA THR A 393 21.04 9.15 9.72
C THR A 393 20.28 7.85 9.93
N LYS A 394 18.97 7.93 10.16
CA LYS A 394 18.09 6.80 10.47
C LYS A 394 16.78 6.90 9.70
N LEU A 395 16.11 5.76 9.54
CA LEU A 395 14.80 5.69 8.86
C LEU A 395 13.76 6.61 9.51
N HIS A 396 13.71 6.65 10.84
CA HIS A 396 12.78 7.50 11.60
C HIS A 396 12.96 9.00 11.34
N ASP A 397 14.15 9.44 10.92
CA ASP A 397 14.37 10.85 10.56
C ASP A 397 13.51 11.21 9.34
N TYR A 398 13.47 10.33 8.33
CA TYR A 398 12.64 10.51 7.14
C TYR A 398 11.15 10.31 7.41
N LEU A 399 10.77 9.31 8.20
CA LEU A 399 9.36 9.07 8.51
C LEU A 399 8.75 10.25 9.30
N THR A 400 9.49 10.81 10.27
CA THR A 400 9.05 12.00 11.01
C THR A 400 8.81 13.19 10.08
N LEU A 401 9.67 13.35 9.08
CA LEU A 401 9.52 14.40 8.07
C LEU A 401 8.31 14.17 7.17
N PHE A 402 8.08 12.93 6.73
CA PHE A 402 6.92 12.58 5.90
C PHE A 402 5.60 12.79 6.65
N ASP A 403 5.56 12.47 7.94
CA ASP A 403 4.39 12.69 8.80
C ASP A 403 4.12 14.19 9.01
N GLN A 404 5.17 15.01 9.19
CA GLN A 404 5.04 16.47 9.23
C GLN A 404 4.47 17.04 7.93
N VAL A 405 5.00 16.59 6.78
CA VAL A 405 4.48 16.97 5.46
C VAL A 405 3.00 16.60 5.35
N ALA A 406 2.61 15.40 5.79
CA ALA A 406 1.23 14.95 5.74
C ALA A 406 0.28 15.86 6.53
N HIS A 407 0.68 16.28 7.73
CA HIS A 407 -0.06 17.24 8.54
C HIS A 407 -0.15 18.63 7.91
N ASP A 408 0.93 19.12 7.30
CA ASP A 408 0.93 20.44 6.66
C ASP A 408 -0.04 20.52 5.47
N VAL A 409 -0.14 19.44 4.68
CA VAL A 409 -1.02 19.39 3.50
C VAL A 409 -2.41 18.82 3.79
N GLU A 410 -2.66 18.35 5.02
CA GLU A 410 -3.86 17.60 5.42
C GLU A 410 -4.17 16.45 4.43
N LYS A 411 -3.12 15.74 3.99
CA LYS A 411 -3.20 14.57 3.11
C LYS A 411 -2.16 13.53 3.54
N PRO A 412 -2.48 12.23 3.57
CA PRO A 412 -1.52 11.23 4.00
C PRO A 412 -0.29 11.20 3.09
N PHE A 413 0.87 10.90 3.66
CA PHE A 413 2.07 10.60 2.89
C PHE A 413 2.04 9.13 2.45
N VAL A 414 1.94 8.88 1.14
CA VAL A 414 1.77 7.53 0.61
C VAL A 414 3.09 6.98 0.05
N ILE A 415 3.62 5.92 0.66
CA ILE A 415 4.79 5.19 0.18
C ILE A 415 4.30 3.95 -0.58
N LEU A 416 4.76 3.76 -1.81
CA LEU A 416 4.36 2.66 -2.68
C LEU A 416 5.57 1.81 -3.05
N ILE A 417 5.54 0.53 -2.70
CA ILE A 417 6.58 -0.46 -3.03
C ILE A 417 6.01 -1.45 -4.04
N ASP A 418 6.44 -1.36 -5.29
CA ASP A 418 5.96 -2.22 -6.37
C ASP A 418 6.84 -3.46 -6.54
N GLY A 419 6.23 -4.63 -6.41
CA GLY A 419 6.81 -5.93 -6.76
C GLY A 419 7.84 -6.42 -5.77
N ILE A 420 7.52 -6.53 -4.47
CA ILE A 420 8.49 -6.96 -3.43
C ILE A 420 9.14 -8.32 -3.70
N ASN A 421 8.50 -9.16 -4.52
CA ASN A 421 9.05 -10.44 -4.98
C ASN A 421 10.22 -10.29 -5.98
N GLU A 422 10.51 -9.09 -6.49
CA GLU A 422 11.64 -8.80 -7.38
C GLU A 422 12.95 -8.52 -6.60
N VAL A 423 12.93 -8.58 -5.26
CA VAL A 423 14.09 -8.35 -4.39
C VAL A 423 14.88 -9.65 -4.19
N THR A 424 16.21 -9.56 -4.29
CA THR A 424 17.15 -10.64 -3.98
C THR A 424 17.33 -10.81 -2.48
N ASP A 425 17.66 -12.03 -2.03
CA ASP A 425 17.83 -12.34 -0.59
C ASP A 425 16.58 -11.98 0.23
N LEU A 426 15.49 -12.67 -0.14
CA LEU A 426 14.15 -12.46 0.41
C LEU A 426 14.08 -12.68 1.93
N THR A 427 14.93 -13.55 2.50
CA THR A 427 14.94 -13.80 3.94
C THR A 427 15.39 -12.57 4.71
N SER A 428 16.53 -11.97 4.33
CA SER A 428 16.97 -10.70 4.92
C SER A 428 15.95 -9.58 4.66
N PHE A 429 15.41 -9.52 3.45
CA PHE A 429 14.46 -8.48 3.08
C PHE A 429 13.11 -8.60 3.81
N ASN A 430 12.66 -9.81 4.16
CA ASN A 430 11.43 -10.00 4.93
C ASN A 430 11.53 -9.34 6.30
N GLU A 431 12.62 -9.58 7.03
CA GLU A 431 12.88 -8.93 8.33
C GLU A 431 13.00 -7.41 8.19
N GLU A 432 13.67 -6.93 7.13
CA GLU A 432 13.77 -5.50 6.82
C GLU A 432 12.40 -4.87 6.55
N LEU A 433 11.55 -5.53 5.75
CA LEU A 433 10.21 -5.05 5.40
C LEU A 433 9.27 -5.10 6.62
N LYS A 434 9.38 -6.11 7.49
CA LYS A 434 8.65 -6.16 8.78
C LYS A 434 9.03 -4.98 9.68
N ALA A 435 10.32 -4.70 9.82
CA ALA A 435 10.80 -3.57 10.59
C ALA A 435 10.30 -2.24 10.01
N PHE A 436 10.30 -2.12 8.68
CA PHE A 436 9.77 -0.94 7.98
C PHE A 436 8.26 -0.77 8.18
N CYS A 437 7.46 -1.83 8.00
CA CYS A 437 6.01 -1.81 8.28
C CYS A 437 5.72 -1.41 9.73
N SER A 438 6.46 -1.98 10.68
CA SER A 438 6.33 -1.64 12.10
C SER A 438 6.69 -0.19 12.38
N ALA A 439 7.71 0.35 11.72
CA ALA A 439 8.10 1.76 11.83
C ALA A 439 7.01 2.69 11.27
N VAL A 440 6.46 2.38 10.09
CA VAL A 440 5.37 3.17 9.48
C VAL A 440 4.13 3.22 10.38
N CYS A 441 3.78 2.11 11.04
CA CYS A 441 2.64 2.05 11.95
C CYS A 441 2.79 2.92 13.22
N GLN A 442 3.99 3.44 13.53
CA GLN A 442 4.22 4.37 14.65
C GLN A 442 3.81 5.82 14.33
N TYR A 443 3.53 6.13 13.06
CA TYR A 443 3.18 7.48 12.60
C TYR A 443 1.72 7.56 12.19
N ASP A 444 1.12 8.76 12.30
CA ASP A 444 -0.32 8.95 12.19
C ASP A 444 -0.81 8.98 10.73
N TRP A 445 -0.10 9.66 9.85
CA TRP A 445 -0.58 9.89 8.47
C TRP A 445 0.39 9.42 7.39
N ILE A 446 1.24 8.46 7.73
CA ILE A 446 2.00 7.68 6.74
C ILE A 446 1.19 6.43 6.35
N LYS A 447 1.03 6.24 5.04
CA LYS A 447 0.34 5.10 4.44
C LYS A 447 1.30 4.33 3.54
N LEU A 448 1.27 3.01 3.62
CA LEU A 448 2.14 2.13 2.85
C LEU A 448 1.31 1.26 1.89
N VAL A 449 1.76 1.16 0.65
CA VAL A 449 1.15 0.32 -0.39
C VAL A 449 2.20 -0.67 -0.86
N ILE A 450 1.89 -1.95 -0.82
CA ILE A 450 2.83 -3.01 -1.19
C ILE A 450 2.16 -3.88 -2.26
N THR A 451 2.86 -4.17 -3.34
CA THR A 451 2.41 -5.16 -4.32
C THR A 451 3.31 -6.39 -4.31
N CYS A 452 2.69 -7.57 -4.37
CA CYS A 452 3.38 -8.85 -4.42
C CYS A 452 2.63 -9.87 -5.28
N ARG A 453 3.33 -10.90 -5.72
CA ARG A 453 2.70 -12.12 -6.26
C ARG A 453 2.06 -12.92 -5.12
N SER A 454 0.87 -13.48 -5.32
CA SER A 454 0.16 -14.16 -4.22
C SER A 454 0.89 -15.41 -3.73
N GLU A 455 1.50 -16.17 -4.63
CA GLU A 455 2.26 -17.39 -4.30
C GLU A 455 3.47 -17.04 -3.43
N PHE A 456 4.29 -16.08 -3.91
CA PHE A 456 5.44 -15.57 -3.18
C PHE A 456 5.07 -14.98 -1.82
N PHE A 457 3.96 -14.25 -1.75
CA PHE A 457 3.49 -13.69 -0.49
C PHE A 457 3.15 -14.80 0.51
N ASN A 458 2.34 -15.78 0.10
CA ASN A 458 1.87 -16.86 0.97
C ASN A 458 3.03 -17.74 1.49
N GLU A 459 4.10 -17.89 0.73
CA GLU A 459 5.22 -18.76 1.13
C GLU A 459 6.32 -18.01 1.89
N ARG A 460 6.64 -16.77 1.51
CA ARG A 460 7.81 -16.05 2.05
C ARG A 460 7.47 -14.89 2.97
N PHE A 461 6.28 -14.32 2.85
CA PHE A 461 5.86 -13.13 3.59
C PHE A 461 4.60 -13.36 4.43
N ALA A 462 4.06 -14.59 4.49
CA ALA A 462 2.86 -14.90 5.26
C ALA A 462 3.02 -14.55 6.74
N THR A 463 4.23 -14.69 7.29
CA THR A 463 4.54 -14.31 8.68
C THR A 463 4.32 -12.82 8.98
N MET A 464 4.22 -11.95 7.96
CA MET A 464 3.82 -10.56 8.15
C MET A 464 2.38 -10.41 8.65
N LEU A 465 1.52 -11.39 8.37
CA LEU A 465 0.14 -11.40 8.83
C LEU A 465 0.00 -11.82 10.30
N ASP A 466 1.07 -12.34 10.91
CA ASP A 466 1.14 -12.70 12.32
C ASP A 466 1.70 -11.55 13.20
N GLU A 467 2.26 -10.52 12.56
CA GLU A 467 2.86 -9.38 13.25
C GLU A 467 1.80 -8.41 13.80
N PRO A 468 2.10 -7.61 14.84
CA PRO A 468 1.14 -6.67 15.42
C PRO A 468 0.56 -5.65 14.44
N PHE A 469 1.31 -5.28 13.39
CA PHE A 469 0.84 -4.36 12.35
C PHE A 469 -0.19 -4.99 11.39
N ALA A 470 -0.40 -6.31 11.42
CA ALA A 470 -1.39 -6.99 10.59
C ALA A 470 -2.81 -6.46 10.86
N ALA A 471 -3.11 -6.04 12.09
CA ALA A 471 -4.39 -5.40 12.45
C ALA A 471 -4.65 -4.08 11.68
N HIS A 472 -3.59 -3.45 11.15
CA HIS A 472 -3.64 -2.22 10.37
C HIS A 472 -3.42 -2.46 8.87
N THR A 473 -3.51 -3.72 8.43
CA THR A 473 -3.23 -4.12 7.05
C THR A 473 -4.52 -4.51 6.34
N HIS A 474 -4.81 -3.81 5.25
CA HIS A 474 -5.86 -4.19 4.30
C HIS A 474 -5.25 -5.04 3.19
N ARG A 475 -5.65 -6.30 3.07
CA ARG A 475 -5.18 -7.20 2.01
C ARG A 475 -6.24 -7.38 0.94
N VAL A 476 -5.87 -7.04 -0.30
CA VAL A 476 -6.67 -7.36 -1.49
C VAL A 476 -6.08 -8.59 -2.16
N ASN A 477 -6.89 -9.64 -2.21
CA ASN A 477 -6.59 -10.86 -2.94
C ASN A 477 -7.19 -10.74 -4.34
N ASP A 478 -6.34 -10.90 -5.34
CA ASP A 478 -6.73 -10.91 -6.74
C ASP A 478 -7.46 -9.63 -7.21
N LEU A 479 -6.65 -8.68 -7.68
CA LEU A 479 -7.06 -7.43 -8.34
C LEU A 479 -8.16 -7.61 -9.41
N ARG A 480 -8.29 -8.81 -10.00
CA ARG A 480 -9.23 -9.14 -11.08
C ARG A 480 -10.51 -9.84 -10.65
N SER A 481 -10.56 -10.43 -9.46
CA SER A 481 -11.75 -11.16 -8.99
C SER A 481 -13.02 -10.30 -9.00
N GLU A 482 -12.85 -8.97 -9.00
CA GLU A 482 -13.93 -7.98 -9.02
C GLU A 482 -14.16 -7.32 -10.41
N MET A 483 -13.53 -7.79 -11.50
CA MET A 483 -13.77 -7.25 -12.85
C MET A 483 -15.05 -7.77 -13.48
N THR A 484 -15.98 -6.86 -13.76
CA THR A 484 -17.18 -7.15 -14.57
C THR A 484 -16.82 -7.50 -16.02
N ASP A 485 -17.68 -8.25 -16.71
CA ASP A 485 -17.53 -8.55 -18.14
C ASP A 485 -17.43 -7.27 -19.00
N ILE A 486 -18.09 -6.19 -18.57
CA ILE A 486 -17.99 -4.87 -19.20
C ILE A 486 -16.56 -4.32 -19.09
N SER A 487 -15.94 -4.44 -17.91
CA SER A 487 -14.55 -4.02 -17.70
C SER A 487 -13.59 -4.85 -18.54
N LYS A 488 -13.81 -6.17 -18.66
CA LYS A 488 -13.00 -7.05 -19.52
C LYS A 488 -13.11 -6.68 -21.00
N ALA A 489 -14.31 -6.42 -21.50
CA ALA A 489 -14.53 -6.00 -22.88
C ALA A 489 -13.91 -4.62 -23.20
N ARG A 490 -13.98 -3.69 -22.24
CA ARG A 490 -13.29 -2.39 -22.35
C ARG A 490 -11.78 -2.56 -22.42
N LEU A 491 -11.22 -3.46 -21.61
CA LEU A 491 -9.79 -3.74 -21.57
C LEU A 491 -9.32 -4.27 -22.91
N LEU A 492 -10.02 -5.27 -23.45
CA LEU A 492 -9.74 -5.80 -24.79
C LEU A 492 -9.76 -4.69 -25.85
N SER A 493 -10.79 -3.84 -25.81
CA SER A 493 -10.93 -2.74 -26.77
C SER A 493 -9.79 -1.71 -26.65
N ALA A 494 -9.38 -1.38 -25.44
CA ALA A 494 -8.28 -0.46 -25.17
C ALA A 494 -6.93 -1.02 -25.66
N TYR A 495 -6.69 -2.33 -25.49
CA TYR A 495 -5.53 -3.02 -26.06
C TYR A 495 -5.52 -2.95 -27.59
N LEU A 496 -6.63 -3.33 -28.25
CA LEU A 496 -6.71 -3.28 -29.72
C LEU A 496 -6.49 -1.86 -30.25
N ALA A 497 -7.06 -0.86 -29.59
CA ALA A 497 -6.88 0.55 -29.97
C ALA A 497 -5.42 1.01 -29.78
N HIS A 498 -4.79 0.70 -28.65
CA HIS A 498 -3.41 1.10 -28.36
C HIS A 498 -2.42 0.52 -29.38
N PHE A 499 -2.56 -0.76 -29.73
CA PHE A 499 -1.71 -1.43 -30.71
C PHE A 499 -2.19 -1.23 -32.16
N SER A 500 -3.16 -0.35 -32.40
CA SER A 500 -3.69 -0.02 -33.73
C SER A 500 -4.16 -1.25 -34.54
N ILE A 501 -4.81 -2.21 -33.88
CA ILE A 501 -5.27 -3.47 -34.47
C ILE A 501 -6.70 -3.30 -34.97
N LYS A 502 -6.93 -3.64 -36.23
CA LYS A 502 -8.27 -3.66 -36.84
C LYS A 502 -8.80 -5.10 -36.86
N GLY A 503 -10.08 -5.30 -36.56
CA GLY A 503 -10.70 -6.62 -36.59
C GLY A 503 -11.77 -6.81 -35.51
N SER A 504 -12.49 -7.93 -35.59
CA SER A 504 -13.54 -8.33 -34.65
C SER A 504 -13.21 -9.68 -34.04
N LEU A 505 -13.05 -9.71 -32.71
CA LEU A 505 -12.89 -10.93 -31.92
C LEU A 505 -14.26 -11.38 -31.40
N GLN A 506 -14.65 -12.64 -31.69
CA GLN A 506 -15.91 -13.22 -31.20
C GLN A 506 -15.70 -14.64 -30.67
N GLY A 507 -16.72 -15.17 -29.99
CA GLY A 507 -16.73 -16.55 -29.51
C GLY A 507 -15.58 -16.84 -28.53
N GLN A 508 -14.90 -17.97 -28.75
CA GLN A 508 -13.84 -18.43 -27.85
C GLN A 508 -12.62 -17.52 -27.85
N ALA A 509 -12.24 -16.94 -28.99
CA ALA A 509 -11.11 -16.01 -29.09
C ALA A 509 -11.26 -14.79 -28.16
N LYS A 510 -12.47 -14.21 -28.10
CA LYS A 510 -12.76 -13.07 -27.23
C LYS A 510 -12.66 -13.46 -25.75
N ALA A 511 -13.37 -14.52 -25.36
CA ALA A 511 -13.38 -14.99 -23.98
C ALA A 511 -11.96 -15.39 -23.51
N PHE A 512 -11.16 -15.98 -24.40
CA PHE A 512 -9.78 -16.33 -24.13
C PHE A 512 -8.91 -15.11 -23.81
N LEU A 513 -8.88 -14.10 -24.68
CA LEU A 513 -8.05 -12.90 -24.48
C LEU A 513 -8.56 -12.00 -23.34
N GLU A 514 -9.86 -12.01 -23.05
CA GLU A 514 -10.40 -11.27 -21.90
C GLU A 514 -9.93 -11.84 -20.56
N ASN A 515 -9.77 -13.17 -20.50
CA ASN A 515 -9.40 -13.87 -19.27
C ASN A 515 -7.88 -13.92 -19.04
N ASP A 516 -7.03 -13.87 -20.08
CA ASP A 516 -5.57 -13.89 -19.94
C ASP A 516 -4.90 -12.63 -20.50
N LEU A 517 -4.44 -11.74 -19.60
CA LEU A 517 -3.78 -10.48 -19.96
C LEU A 517 -2.43 -10.64 -20.63
N LEU A 518 -1.70 -11.67 -20.25
CA LEU A 518 -0.38 -11.91 -20.82
C LEU A 518 -0.55 -12.30 -22.29
N LEU A 519 -1.46 -13.24 -22.57
CA LEU A 519 -1.75 -13.70 -23.92
C LEU A 519 -2.44 -12.61 -24.75
N LEU A 520 -3.31 -11.79 -24.14
CA LEU A 520 -3.83 -10.57 -24.78
C LEU A 520 -2.71 -9.64 -25.21
N ARG A 521 -1.76 -9.35 -24.32
CA ARG A 521 -0.63 -8.49 -24.63
C ARG A 521 0.21 -9.07 -25.77
N ILE A 522 0.56 -10.35 -25.70
CA ILE A 522 1.34 -11.03 -26.74
C ILE A 522 0.62 -10.98 -28.09
N PHE A 523 -0.68 -11.27 -28.10
CA PHE A 523 -1.52 -11.17 -29.28
C PHE A 523 -1.47 -9.75 -29.87
N CYS A 524 -1.63 -8.73 -29.03
CA CYS A 524 -1.65 -7.36 -29.50
C CYS A 524 -0.29 -6.90 -30.03
N GLU A 525 0.81 -7.25 -29.35
CA GLU A 525 2.15 -6.93 -29.83
C GLU A 525 2.55 -7.74 -31.08
N ARG A 526 1.91 -8.87 -31.38
CA ARG A 526 2.13 -9.65 -32.61
C ARG A 526 1.47 -8.99 -33.81
N TYR A 527 0.23 -8.56 -33.63
CA TYR A 527 -0.61 -7.99 -34.68
C TYR A 527 -0.61 -6.45 -34.67
N GLU A 528 0.40 -5.83 -34.05
CA GLU A 528 0.53 -4.38 -33.97
C GLU A 528 0.45 -3.75 -35.38
N GLY A 529 -0.44 -2.78 -35.56
CA GLY A 529 -0.69 -2.12 -36.84
C GLY A 529 -1.35 -2.98 -37.93
N SER A 530 -1.76 -4.21 -37.61
CA SER A 530 -2.34 -5.17 -38.56
C SER A 530 -3.87 -5.21 -38.52
N ASP A 531 -4.48 -5.67 -39.61
CA ASP A 531 -5.90 -6.03 -39.66
C ASP A 531 -6.05 -7.54 -39.54
N VAL A 532 -6.57 -8.01 -38.40
CA VAL A 532 -6.78 -9.44 -38.11
C VAL A 532 -8.12 -9.96 -38.65
N GLY A 533 -8.96 -9.09 -39.23
CA GLY A 533 -10.26 -9.47 -39.78
C GLY A 533 -11.20 -10.04 -38.72
N TYR A 534 -11.87 -11.15 -39.04
CA TYR A 534 -12.82 -11.81 -38.14
C TYR A 534 -12.20 -13.05 -37.49
N VAL A 535 -11.96 -12.97 -36.18
CA VAL A 535 -11.27 -14.02 -35.41
C VAL A 535 -12.25 -14.65 -34.41
N THR A 536 -12.61 -15.90 -34.64
CA THR A 536 -13.48 -16.69 -33.74
C THR A 536 -12.71 -17.58 -32.78
N ASP A 537 -11.50 -17.96 -33.17
CA ASP A 537 -10.65 -18.89 -32.45
C ASP A 537 -9.17 -18.49 -32.59
N ILE A 538 -8.37 -18.74 -31.55
CA ILE A 538 -6.96 -18.38 -31.48
C ILE A 538 -6.17 -19.64 -31.13
N TYR A 539 -5.27 -20.04 -32.02
CA TYR A 539 -4.32 -21.10 -31.72
C TYR A 539 -3.22 -20.58 -30.78
N LYS A 540 -3.30 -20.98 -29.50
CA LYS A 540 -2.35 -20.57 -28.45
C LYS A 540 -0.89 -20.86 -28.79
N GLY A 541 -0.62 -21.94 -29.51
CA GLY A 541 0.75 -22.32 -29.88
C GLY A 541 1.47 -21.25 -30.71
N ASP A 542 0.77 -20.54 -31.60
CA ASP A 542 1.40 -19.45 -32.39
C ASP A 542 1.79 -18.27 -31.50
N LEU A 543 0.98 -17.96 -30.48
CA LEU A 543 1.28 -16.93 -29.50
C LEU A 543 2.46 -17.34 -28.62
N PHE A 544 2.52 -18.59 -28.19
CA PHE A 544 3.64 -19.10 -27.39
C PHE A 544 4.96 -19.07 -28.17
N VAL A 545 4.97 -19.44 -29.46
CA VAL A 545 6.18 -19.35 -30.30
C VAL A 545 6.69 -17.92 -30.37
N ASP A 546 5.81 -16.97 -30.69
CA ASP A 546 6.21 -15.56 -30.80
C ASP A 546 6.69 -14.99 -29.47
N TYR A 547 6.02 -15.38 -28.39
CA TYR A 547 6.40 -14.96 -27.05
C TYR A 547 7.78 -15.47 -26.65
N LEU A 548 8.03 -16.78 -26.84
CA LEU A 548 9.33 -17.38 -26.58
C LEU A 548 10.41 -16.75 -27.46
N ARG A 549 10.11 -16.51 -28.75
CA ARG A 549 11.04 -15.86 -29.66
C ARG A 549 11.41 -14.46 -29.19
N LYS A 550 10.44 -13.59 -28.88
CA LYS A 550 10.70 -12.24 -28.35
C LYS A 550 11.52 -12.27 -27.07
N LYS A 551 11.21 -13.20 -26.15
CA LYS A 551 11.97 -13.36 -24.91
C LYS A 551 13.40 -13.79 -25.19
N ILE A 552 13.63 -14.77 -26.07
CA ILE A 552 14.96 -15.22 -26.45
C ILE A 552 15.74 -14.10 -27.15
N ASP A 553 15.10 -13.34 -28.05
CA ASP A 553 15.74 -12.21 -28.75
C ASP A 553 16.19 -11.10 -27.78
N SER A 554 15.54 -10.99 -26.60
CA SER A 554 15.95 -10.05 -25.54
C SER A 554 17.18 -10.51 -24.74
N PHE A 555 17.64 -11.75 -24.90
CA PHE A 555 18.80 -12.27 -24.16
C PHE A 555 20.09 -11.73 -24.79
N PRO A 556 21.20 -11.64 -24.01
CA PRO A 556 22.51 -11.36 -24.58
C PRO A 556 22.86 -12.35 -25.70
N GLN A 557 23.52 -11.89 -26.78
CA GLN A 557 23.81 -12.70 -27.98
C GLN A 557 24.44 -14.06 -27.66
N GLN A 558 25.33 -14.12 -26.66
CA GLN A 558 25.98 -15.36 -26.21
C GLN A 558 25.00 -16.44 -25.71
N HIS A 559 23.85 -16.03 -25.17
CA HIS A 559 22.86 -16.91 -24.56
C HIS A 559 21.71 -17.29 -25.51
N GLN A 560 21.47 -16.51 -26.57
CA GLN A 560 20.32 -16.70 -27.48
C GLN A 560 20.29 -18.09 -28.13
N ALA A 561 21.44 -18.56 -28.62
CA ALA A 561 21.54 -19.85 -29.31
C ALA A 561 21.27 -21.06 -28.39
N LYS A 562 21.55 -20.92 -27.09
CA LYS A 562 21.37 -21.99 -26.10
C LYS A 562 20.03 -21.90 -25.36
N ALA A 563 19.32 -20.78 -25.43
CA ALA A 563 18.09 -20.55 -24.69
C ALA A 563 16.99 -21.60 -24.98
N LEU A 564 16.69 -21.85 -26.26
CA LEU A 564 15.70 -22.86 -26.65
C LEU A 564 16.16 -24.30 -26.32
N PRO A 565 17.42 -24.70 -26.62
CA PRO A 565 17.97 -25.98 -26.14
C PRO A 565 17.85 -26.18 -24.62
N THR A 566 18.07 -25.14 -23.81
CA THR A 566 17.91 -25.22 -22.35
C THR A 566 16.44 -25.46 -21.96
N LEU A 567 15.47 -24.80 -22.61
CA LEU A 567 14.04 -25.07 -22.39
C LEU A 567 13.66 -26.53 -22.74
N PHE A 568 14.20 -27.07 -23.83
CA PHE A 568 14.01 -28.48 -24.17
C PHE A 568 14.66 -29.44 -23.19
N LYS A 569 15.81 -29.05 -22.62
CA LYS A 569 16.46 -29.83 -21.55
C LYS A 569 15.58 -29.88 -20.30
N ILE A 570 14.97 -28.75 -19.91
CA ILE A 570 14.00 -28.68 -18.80
C ILE A 570 12.82 -29.64 -19.04
N ALA A 571 12.19 -29.55 -20.22
CA ALA A 571 11.05 -30.39 -20.57
C ALA A 571 11.41 -31.89 -20.60
N ALA A 572 12.58 -32.24 -21.14
CA ALA A 572 13.09 -33.61 -21.13
C ALA A 572 13.37 -34.12 -19.70
N SER A 573 13.94 -33.28 -18.83
CA SER A 573 14.19 -33.64 -17.44
C SER A 573 12.91 -33.87 -16.64
N MET A 574 11.86 -33.05 -16.87
CA MET A 574 10.53 -33.26 -16.26
C MET A 574 9.91 -34.59 -16.71
N LEU A 575 9.97 -34.90 -18.01
CA LEU A 575 9.50 -36.19 -18.54
C LEU A 575 10.27 -37.38 -17.98
N ALA A 576 11.58 -37.25 -17.76
CA ALA A 576 12.42 -38.31 -17.21
C ALA A 576 12.16 -38.55 -15.71
N ALA A 577 11.84 -37.49 -14.97
CA ALA A 577 11.53 -37.55 -13.55
C ALA A 577 10.08 -37.99 -13.25
N ASP A 578 9.20 -37.95 -14.25
CA ASP A 578 7.74 -38.11 -14.10
C ASP A 578 7.13 -37.09 -13.11
N ASP A 579 7.77 -35.92 -12.98
CA ASP A 579 7.34 -34.79 -12.16
C ASP A 579 7.28 -33.52 -13.02
N PHE A 580 6.06 -33.03 -13.23
CA PHE A 580 5.77 -31.83 -14.03
C PHE A 580 5.51 -30.59 -13.16
N SER A 581 5.57 -30.75 -11.84
CA SER A 581 5.32 -29.70 -10.86
C SER A 581 6.60 -29.02 -10.43
N ARG A 582 7.73 -29.73 -10.42
CA ARG A 582 9.02 -29.22 -9.94
C ARG A 582 10.20 -29.89 -10.65
N LEU A 583 11.25 -29.10 -10.91
CA LEU A 583 12.52 -29.59 -11.46
C LEU A 583 13.71 -28.93 -10.78
N SER A 584 14.70 -29.73 -10.34
CA SER A 584 16.02 -29.24 -9.91
C SER A 584 16.91 -28.95 -11.12
N VAL A 585 17.58 -27.78 -11.14
CA VAL A 585 18.59 -27.44 -12.16
C VAL A 585 20.03 -27.64 -11.71
N ARG A 586 20.26 -28.42 -10.65
CA ARG A 586 21.60 -28.73 -10.13
C ARG A 586 22.53 -29.35 -11.19
N ASP A 587 21.99 -30.20 -12.05
CA ASP A 587 22.75 -30.91 -13.10
C ASP A 587 22.90 -30.10 -14.40
N PHE A 588 22.49 -28.83 -14.39
CA PHE A 588 22.64 -27.91 -15.51
C PHE A 588 24.00 -27.22 -15.42
N THR A 589 24.59 -26.92 -16.58
CA THR A 589 25.84 -26.15 -16.65
C THR A 589 25.64 -24.74 -16.13
N ALA A 590 26.71 -24.06 -15.69
CA ALA A 590 26.61 -22.69 -15.15
C ALA A 590 25.96 -21.70 -16.14
N GLU A 591 26.23 -21.86 -17.44
CA GLU A 591 25.62 -21.06 -18.50
C GLU A 591 24.12 -21.36 -18.66
N GLU A 592 23.73 -22.64 -18.62
CA GLU A 592 22.31 -23.04 -18.64
C GLU A 592 21.56 -22.54 -17.39
N GLN A 593 22.20 -22.55 -16.22
CA GLN A 593 21.63 -21.99 -14.99
C GLN A 593 21.43 -20.47 -15.12
N GLU A 594 22.35 -19.74 -15.76
CA GLU A 594 22.16 -18.32 -16.05
C GLU A 594 20.98 -18.09 -17.01
N ILE A 595 20.84 -18.93 -18.03
CA ILE A 595 19.70 -18.91 -18.96
C ILE A 595 18.39 -19.21 -18.23
N VAL A 596 18.36 -20.21 -17.36
CA VAL A 596 17.20 -20.54 -16.50
C VAL A 596 16.81 -19.33 -15.66
N LEU A 597 17.78 -18.69 -14.99
CA LEU A 597 17.53 -17.50 -14.18
C LEU A 597 16.91 -16.36 -15.01
N ARG A 598 17.32 -16.18 -16.27
CA ARG A 598 16.72 -15.19 -17.19
C ARG A 598 15.30 -15.55 -17.66
N PHE A 599 14.98 -16.85 -17.75
CA PHE A 599 13.61 -17.31 -17.99
C PHE A 599 12.72 -17.17 -16.76
N VAL A 600 13.31 -17.26 -15.56
CA VAL A 600 12.67 -16.95 -14.28
C VAL A 600 12.51 -15.44 -14.09
N GLU A 601 13.37 -14.60 -14.68
CA GLU A 601 13.21 -13.14 -14.61
C GLU A 601 11.83 -12.68 -15.11
N GLY A 602 11.04 -12.15 -14.18
CA GLY A 602 9.68 -11.71 -14.42
C GLY A 602 8.61 -12.80 -14.24
N ASP A 603 8.97 -14.02 -13.81
CA ASP A 603 8.14 -15.23 -13.61
C ASP A 603 7.04 -15.44 -14.65
N VAL A 604 7.34 -15.23 -15.92
CA VAL A 604 6.34 -15.35 -16.99
C VAL A 604 6.38 -16.73 -17.66
N ILE A 605 7.56 -17.32 -17.79
CA ILE A 605 7.75 -18.64 -18.42
C ILE A 605 8.04 -19.69 -17.36
N LEU A 606 9.11 -19.45 -16.59
CA LEU A 606 9.51 -20.28 -15.47
C LEU A 606 9.34 -19.48 -14.19
N ARG A 607 9.11 -20.18 -13.08
CA ARG A 607 9.15 -19.64 -11.73
C ARG A 607 10.10 -20.47 -10.88
N ARG A 608 10.68 -19.86 -9.85
CA ARG A 608 11.53 -20.56 -8.88
C ARG A 608 10.67 -21.20 -7.80
N GLU A 609 10.87 -22.49 -7.58
CA GLU A 609 10.24 -23.26 -6.50
C GLU A 609 11.11 -23.21 -5.24
N VAL A 610 10.48 -23.30 -4.07
CA VAL A 610 11.15 -23.14 -2.78
C VAL A 610 12.04 -24.33 -2.44
N ASP A 611 13.26 -24.05 -1.96
CA ASP A 611 14.18 -25.02 -1.37
C ASP A 611 13.47 -25.84 -0.27
N SER A 612 13.55 -27.16 -0.33
CA SER A 612 13.06 -28.01 0.77
C SER A 612 14.03 -27.90 1.96
N ASP A 613 13.57 -28.08 3.20
CA ASP A 613 14.40 -27.98 4.42
C ASP A 613 15.46 -29.12 4.59
N GLY A 614 15.85 -29.78 3.49
CA GLY A 614 16.83 -30.85 3.46
C GLY A 614 18.22 -30.39 3.03
N LEU A 615 19.27 -31.09 3.51
CA LEU A 615 20.66 -30.86 3.11
C LEU A 615 20.88 -30.92 1.58
N ALA A 616 20.00 -31.63 0.86
CA ALA A 616 20.03 -31.75 -0.61
C ALA A 616 19.58 -30.47 -1.35
N ALA A 617 18.85 -29.56 -0.69
CA ALA A 617 18.35 -28.33 -1.28
C ALA A 617 19.31 -27.14 -1.13
N VAL A 618 20.39 -27.29 -0.34
CA VAL A 618 21.35 -26.22 -0.11
C VAL A 618 22.10 -25.92 -1.42
N GLY A 619 21.82 -24.75 -1.98
CA GLY A 619 22.40 -24.29 -3.25
C GLY A 619 21.76 -24.89 -4.50
N ASP A 620 20.66 -25.64 -4.35
CA ASP A 620 19.87 -26.11 -5.47
C ASP A 620 18.88 -25.02 -5.91
N VAL A 621 18.58 -24.97 -7.21
CA VAL A 621 17.54 -24.09 -7.76
C VAL A 621 16.47 -25.00 -8.32
N ALA A 622 15.34 -25.08 -7.62
CA ALA A 622 14.16 -25.74 -8.15
C ALA A 622 13.34 -24.74 -8.99
N ILE A 623 12.77 -25.21 -10.09
CA ILE A 623 11.94 -24.41 -11.01
C ILE A 623 10.67 -25.16 -11.42
N SER A 624 9.69 -24.43 -11.90
CA SER A 624 8.50 -24.97 -12.56
C SER A 624 8.00 -23.99 -13.63
N PHE A 625 7.04 -24.42 -14.45
CA PHE A 625 6.42 -23.54 -15.45
C PHE A 625 5.32 -22.68 -14.82
N THR A 626 5.26 -21.40 -15.18
CA THR A 626 4.19 -20.49 -14.74
C THR A 626 2.83 -20.91 -15.32
N TYR A 627 2.82 -21.48 -16.54
CA TYR A 627 1.62 -21.92 -17.25
C TYR A 627 1.76 -23.38 -17.67
N ASP A 628 0.84 -24.23 -17.20
CA ASP A 628 0.79 -25.65 -17.60
C ASP A 628 0.69 -25.81 -19.12
N GLU A 629 -0.15 -25.01 -19.79
CA GLU A 629 -0.30 -25.09 -21.25
C GLU A 629 1.00 -24.73 -22.01
N LEU A 630 1.84 -23.86 -21.46
CA LEU A 630 3.13 -23.52 -22.07
C LEU A 630 4.14 -24.66 -21.89
N ARG A 631 4.15 -25.32 -20.72
CA ARG A 631 4.92 -26.56 -20.49
C ARG A 631 4.52 -27.63 -21.51
N ASP A 632 3.22 -27.89 -21.60
CA ASP A 632 2.64 -28.91 -22.48
C ASP A 632 2.96 -28.61 -23.94
N PHE A 633 2.90 -27.32 -24.33
CA PHE A 633 3.31 -26.85 -25.64
C PHE A 633 4.80 -27.08 -25.91
N ILE A 634 5.70 -26.77 -24.97
CA ILE A 634 7.16 -26.96 -25.14
C ILE A 634 7.51 -28.45 -25.25
N ILE A 635 6.89 -29.30 -24.43
CA ILE A 635 7.04 -30.76 -24.51
C ILE A 635 6.62 -31.24 -25.90
N ALA A 636 5.42 -30.86 -26.35
CA ALA A 636 4.93 -31.23 -27.67
C ALA A 636 5.83 -30.69 -28.80
N TYR A 637 6.28 -29.43 -28.69
CA TYR A 637 7.13 -28.79 -29.68
C TYR A 637 8.47 -29.51 -29.81
N GLN A 638 9.09 -29.91 -28.70
CA GLN A 638 10.33 -30.70 -28.70
C GLN A 638 10.19 -32.06 -29.40
N LEU A 639 9.01 -32.70 -29.25
CA LEU A 639 8.70 -34.00 -29.82
C LEU A 639 8.31 -33.94 -31.32
N VAL A 640 8.01 -32.75 -31.85
CA VAL A 640 7.56 -32.57 -33.24
C VAL A 640 8.55 -31.78 -34.11
N ASP A 641 9.23 -30.76 -33.58
CA ASP A 641 10.08 -29.83 -34.35
C ASP A 641 11.38 -30.49 -34.86
N ARG A 642 11.86 -31.56 -34.21
CA ARG A 642 13.01 -32.34 -34.66
C ARG A 642 12.55 -33.48 -35.58
N ALA A 643 12.17 -33.14 -36.80
CA ALA A 643 11.67 -34.07 -37.82
C ALA A 643 12.68 -35.19 -38.20
N ALA A 644 12.73 -36.26 -37.40
CA ALA A 644 13.41 -37.52 -37.68
C ALA A 644 12.52 -38.72 -37.31
N ALA A 645 12.67 -39.85 -38.01
CA ALA A 645 11.86 -41.05 -37.81
C ALA A 645 11.91 -41.62 -36.37
N ASP A 646 12.99 -41.34 -35.64
CA ASP A 646 13.24 -41.72 -34.23
C ASP A 646 12.23 -41.07 -33.25
N GLN A 647 11.68 -39.90 -33.59
CA GLN A 647 10.79 -39.15 -32.70
C GLN A 647 9.34 -39.62 -32.70
N ALA A 648 8.85 -40.26 -33.78
CA ALA A 648 7.50 -40.82 -33.78
C ALA A 648 7.37 -41.96 -32.76
N GLN A 649 8.43 -42.74 -32.59
CA GLN A 649 8.51 -43.77 -31.56
C GLN A 649 8.61 -43.15 -30.16
N ALA A 650 9.48 -42.14 -29.97
CA ALA A 650 9.57 -41.40 -28.71
C ALA A 650 8.23 -40.76 -28.30
N LEU A 651 7.49 -40.16 -29.25
CA LEU A 651 6.15 -39.62 -28.97
C LEU A 651 5.17 -40.73 -28.58
N THR A 652 5.20 -41.88 -29.26
CA THR A 652 4.33 -43.02 -28.93
C THR A 652 4.60 -43.51 -27.51
N GLU A 653 5.87 -43.61 -27.12
CA GLU A 653 6.28 -44.02 -25.77
C GLU A 653 5.84 -42.99 -24.70
N VAL A 654 6.00 -41.70 -24.98
CA VAL A 654 5.56 -40.62 -24.09
C VAL A 654 4.03 -40.62 -23.96
N LEU A 655 3.28 -40.67 -25.07
CA LEU A 655 1.81 -40.70 -25.05
C LEU A 655 1.25 -41.96 -24.37
N ALA A 656 1.99 -43.07 -24.35
CA ALA A 656 1.60 -44.27 -23.61
C ALA A 656 1.82 -44.15 -22.09
N ARG A 657 2.78 -43.33 -21.64
CA ARG A 657 3.11 -43.13 -20.21
C ARG A 657 2.30 -42.03 -19.55
N LEU A 658 1.94 -41.00 -20.30
CA LEU A 658 1.25 -39.82 -19.79
C LEU A 658 -0.26 -39.95 -19.44
N PRO A 659 -1.06 -40.98 -19.80
CA PRO A 659 -2.51 -40.93 -19.61
C PRO A 659 -2.99 -40.74 -18.16
N SER A 660 -2.18 -41.07 -17.16
CA SER A 660 -2.46 -40.84 -15.73
C SER A 660 -2.15 -39.42 -15.26
N HIS A 661 -1.52 -38.59 -16.10
CA HIS A 661 -1.03 -37.26 -15.75
C HIS A 661 -1.86 -36.14 -16.42
N PRO A 662 -2.14 -35.03 -15.72
CA PRO A 662 -2.88 -33.89 -16.28
C PRO A 662 -2.26 -33.28 -17.56
N VAL A 663 -0.93 -33.40 -17.72
CA VAL A 663 -0.16 -32.90 -18.88
C VAL A 663 -0.56 -33.57 -20.21
N TYR A 664 -1.18 -34.75 -20.17
CA TYR A 664 -1.45 -35.56 -21.35
C TYR A 664 -2.33 -34.85 -22.39
N GLU A 665 -3.42 -34.22 -21.95
CA GLU A 665 -4.37 -33.58 -22.84
C GLU A 665 -3.70 -32.44 -23.63
N GLY A 666 -2.92 -31.61 -22.95
CA GLY A 666 -2.20 -30.49 -23.56
C GLY A 666 -1.12 -30.96 -24.53
N VAL A 667 -0.28 -31.92 -24.11
CA VAL A 667 0.81 -32.46 -24.95
C VAL A 667 0.25 -33.10 -26.21
N TYR A 668 -0.79 -33.93 -26.08
CA TYR A 668 -1.46 -34.56 -27.21
C TYR A 668 -2.02 -33.51 -28.18
N ARG A 669 -2.75 -32.52 -27.65
CA ARG A 669 -3.35 -31.42 -28.44
C ARG A 669 -2.30 -30.69 -29.26
N TYR A 670 -1.23 -30.22 -28.63
CA TYR A 670 -0.21 -29.45 -29.33
C TYR A 670 0.61 -30.31 -30.29
N ALA A 671 0.95 -31.55 -29.93
CA ALA A 671 1.71 -32.45 -30.80
C ALA A 671 0.94 -32.75 -32.08
N TYR A 672 -0.36 -33.07 -31.97
CA TYR A 672 -1.21 -33.35 -33.13
C TYR A 672 -1.35 -32.13 -34.05
N LEU A 673 -1.56 -30.94 -33.48
CA LEU A 673 -1.73 -29.69 -34.25
C LEU A 673 -0.43 -29.27 -34.94
N LEU A 674 0.71 -29.35 -34.25
CA LEU A 674 2.03 -29.07 -34.84
C LEU A 674 2.35 -30.07 -35.96
N ALA A 675 2.10 -31.36 -35.75
CA ALA A 675 2.35 -32.40 -36.75
C ALA A 675 1.49 -32.21 -38.01
N ARG A 676 0.21 -31.84 -37.84
CA ARG A 676 -0.70 -31.52 -38.95
C ARG A 676 -0.25 -30.30 -39.74
N ARG A 677 0.24 -29.25 -39.08
CA ARG A 677 0.79 -28.05 -39.72
C ARG A 677 2.09 -28.33 -40.47
N ALA A 678 2.99 -29.11 -39.86
CA ALA A 678 4.27 -29.53 -40.45
C ALA A 678 4.13 -30.64 -41.51
N LYS A 679 2.94 -31.25 -41.67
CA LYS A 679 2.67 -32.42 -42.53
C LYS A 679 3.51 -33.66 -42.13
N GLY A 680 3.81 -33.83 -40.84
CA GLY A 680 4.56 -34.96 -40.30
C GLY A 680 3.71 -36.23 -40.22
N ILE A 681 3.71 -37.05 -41.29
CA ILE A 681 2.83 -38.23 -41.43
C ILE A 681 3.05 -39.25 -40.30
N SER A 682 4.30 -39.51 -39.92
CA SER A 682 4.66 -40.49 -38.88
C SER A 682 4.15 -40.10 -37.49
N VAL A 683 4.26 -38.82 -37.15
CA VAL A 683 3.81 -38.26 -35.87
C VAL A 683 2.28 -38.22 -35.77
N ILE A 684 1.61 -37.88 -36.89
CA ILE A 684 0.14 -37.96 -36.97
C ILE A 684 -0.34 -39.40 -36.74
N ALA A 685 0.32 -40.38 -37.37
CA ALA A 685 -0.02 -41.79 -37.19
C ALA A 685 0.20 -42.26 -35.73
N ALA A 686 1.25 -41.78 -35.06
CA ALA A 686 1.48 -42.07 -33.64
C ALA A 686 0.35 -41.54 -32.74
N CYS A 687 -0.11 -40.30 -32.97
CA CYS A 687 -1.27 -39.76 -32.26
C CYS A 687 -2.57 -40.54 -32.57
N GLU A 688 -2.80 -40.88 -33.84
CA GLU A 688 -3.99 -41.62 -34.29
C GLU A 688 -4.04 -43.06 -33.77
N ALA A 689 -2.89 -43.64 -33.42
CA ALA A 689 -2.79 -44.96 -32.80
C ALA A 689 -3.01 -44.96 -31.27
N ALA A 690 -3.08 -43.78 -30.63
CA ALA A 690 -3.32 -43.69 -29.19
C ALA A 690 -4.74 -44.16 -28.82
N PRO A 691 -4.92 -44.94 -27.73
CA PRO A 691 -6.21 -45.54 -27.39
C PRO A 691 -7.32 -44.51 -27.12
N ASN A 692 -6.97 -43.31 -26.66
CA ASN A 692 -7.92 -42.23 -26.35
C ASN A 692 -8.04 -41.21 -27.50
N PHE A 693 -7.60 -41.55 -28.71
CA PHE A 693 -7.58 -40.64 -29.87
C PHE A 693 -8.93 -39.93 -30.09
N THR A 694 -10.03 -40.70 -30.13
CA THR A 694 -11.35 -40.19 -30.50
C THR A 694 -11.85 -39.11 -29.54
N GLU A 695 -11.62 -39.29 -28.24
CA GLU A 695 -12.00 -38.32 -27.20
C GLU A 695 -11.21 -37.02 -27.35
N HIS A 696 -9.89 -37.10 -27.36
CA HIS A 696 -9.04 -35.90 -27.48
C HIS A 696 -9.15 -35.22 -28.85
N PHE A 697 -9.38 -35.97 -29.93
CA PHE A 697 -9.64 -35.41 -31.25
C PHE A 697 -10.96 -34.61 -31.27
N SER A 698 -12.02 -35.15 -30.66
CA SER A 698 -13.33 -34.49 -30.61
C SER A 698 -13.27 -33.14 -29.88
N LEU A 699 -12.53 -33.08 -28.77
CA LEU A 699 -12.32 -31.87 -27.98
C LEU A 699 -11.55 -30.78 -28.77
N ASN A 700 -10.68 -31.17 -29.71
CA ASN A 700 -9.77 -30.26 -30.40
C ASN A 700 -10.12 -29.99 -31.87
N VAL A 701 -11.23 -30.54 -32.37
CA VAL A 701 -11.64 -30.44 -33.79
C VAL A 701 -11.80 -28.99 -34.27
N HIS A 702 -12.23 -28.09 -33.38
CA HIS A 702 -12.48 -26.69 -33.69
C HIS A 702 -11.20 -25.89 -34.02
N LEU A 703 -10.04 -26.37 -33.54
CA LEU A 703 -8.73 -25.72 -33.70
C LEU A 703 -8.00 -26.13 -34.99
N LEU A 704 -8.53 -27.12 -35.71
CA LEU A 704 -7.95 -27.58 -36.96
C LEU A 704 -8.32 -26.61 -38.09
N PRO A 705 -7.36 -26.18 -38.94
CA PRO A 705 -7.65 -25.23 -40.00
C PRO A 705 -8.75 -25.76 -40.95
N PRO A 706 -9.70 -24.93 -41.40
CA PRO A 706 -10.88 -25.34 -42.17
C PRO A 706 -10.62 -25.91 -43.59
N ALA A 707 -9.36 -26.18 -43.95
CA ALA A 707 -9.02 -26.94 -45.14
C ALA A 707 -8.52 -28.34 -44.74
N ARG A 708 -9.31 -29.37 -45.11
CA ARG A 708 -8.99 -30.82 -45.19
C ARG A 708 -9.74 -31.78 -44.24
N CYS A 709 -10.94 -31.44 -43.76
CA CYS A 709 -11.94 -32.43 -43.29
C CYS A 709 -12.56 -33.27 -44.43
N ARG A 710 -11.76 -33.73 -45.41
CA ARG A 710 -12.22 -34.56 -46.55
C ARG A 710 -11.89 -36.05 -46.44
N ARG A 711 -11.33 -36.54 -45.32
CA ARG A 711 -11.03 -37.98 -45.16
C ARG A 711 -11.80 -38.74 -44.08
N ALA A 712 -12.71 -38.10 -43.35
CA ALA A 712 -13.54 -38.79 -42.34
C ALA A 712 -15.03 -38.88 -42.73
N ARG A 713 -15.34 -39.00 -44.04
CA ARG A 713 -16.73 -39.25 -44.52
C ARG A 713 -16.96 -40.66 -45.06
N THR A 714 -16.00 -41.56 -44.93
CA THR A 714 -16.14 -42.98 -45.33
C THR A 714 -15.78 -43.92 -44.19
N SER A 715 -16.53 -43.82 -43.10
CA SER A 715 -16.84 -44.97 -42.23
C SER A 715 -18.20 -44.70 -41.61
N ARG A 716 -19.20 -45.44 -42.10
CA ARG A 716 -20.54 -45.51 -41.52
C ARG A 716 -20.40 -46.18 -40.15
N GLU A 717 -20.24 -45.43 -39.07
CA GLU A 717 -20.40 -46.01 -37.72
C GLU A 717 -20.72 -45.03 -36.59
N LEU A 718 -20.73 -43.70 -36.80
CA LEU A 718 -21.12 -42.73 -35.76
C LEU A 718 -22.61 -42.34 -35.84
N ARG A 719 -23.50 -43.33 -35.78
CA ARG A 719 -24.91 -43.15 -35.41
C ARG A 719 -25.28 -44.16 -34.33
N GLN A 720 -24.69 -43.99 -33.16
CA GLN A 720 -25.25 -44.38 -31.87
C GLN A 720 -24.32 -43.82 -30.79
N PHE A 721 -24.94 -43.29 -29.73
CA PHE A 721 -24.39 -42.51 -28.61
C PHE A 721 -24.35 -40.99 -28.83
#